data_AF-A0A2N2EB94-F1
#
_entry.id   AF-A0A2N2EB94-F1
#
_cell.length_a   1.000
_cell.length_b   1.000
_cell.length_c   1.000
_cell.angle_alpha   90.00
_cell.angle_beta   90.00
_cell.angle_gamma   90.00
#
_symmetry.space_group_name_H-M   'P 1'
#
loop_
_entity.id
_entity.type
_entity.pdbx_description
1 polymer ?
#
loop_
_entity_poly.entity_id
_entity_poly.type
_entity_poly.pdbx_seq_one_letter_code
_entity_poly.pdbx_strand_id
1 'polypeptide(L)'
;MRMKNTKTGNKSFVYLLIIIMICGNMVGLNFGANVVYAAGDLPNANGANGTQTKPYIINETSDFTWVFENNIARSSYLLQTADIDLSGFAWTPIGPNNATPFTGTYNGNGYTISNMTHNDGNVAYLGMFGYTTNATIKNVTLYNVSFTGGQVQNQAAIGAIAGMTTGTTLIERCHVTGTSSIIGATNDTIGGIVGSNGGSIKYCSNSATVSSSNYDSGSKPHSGGIAGSNWGSIDNSFNRGNVSCGTGMASAGGIVGFGYSNVLSNCYSTGTVTVGAGSEGGAIIGNITDAVNVSGNYYLSGVAANGIGKLDSVAGPSETGTTATSSADLKLEGTYDDSVWDFAGNTWILQSGINNDYPFIKGVAPVAVTIDATALTVTTGTVGGDVTSTGYGTISEKGIEYTKSAENSFTTVIASTSGTGVFSVDLSGLTPNTTYYVRAYAVNEVGTSYGEPILFTTNPLAPQLPLNLLQGNIVGTTKAVISDMTTDRFVVNITDASVGYVEAGDTAPSSGVNFIDNYVSGSDISNGVVVGKYLQIYDVDNLGEVVKFTEIQINNGHIKADNIMLPINEGFENGGSIPSNWGQQIVNSMGSNVNWTFTNTSTEDSVTATPYAGGYMAKADFYSSDAGASARLNLIRNFSLPEGGSYEFSFYMFHSTENDYGADDAIQPQISLNDGNTWTDLGTQIRRITGDTGWVKHTISLDAYAGESNVRVGFLAISNYGYSVFFDNVEIKSLALDAKALTADTSSNDVDHDIEITFGADAGFEVAVTGVSFNGTALTVTTDYVVSSG
;
A
#
# COMPACT_ATOMS: atom_id res chain seq x y z
N MET A 1 0.24 40.63 27.86
CA MET A 1 0.66 41.07 26.51
C MET A 1 0.89 39.79 25.69
N ARG A 2 0.02 39.49 24.72
CA ARG A 2 0.14 38.30 23.85
C ARG A 2 1.40 38.44 22.99
N MET A 3 2.31 37.45 23.01
CA MET A 3 3.32 37.30 21.96
C MET A 3 3.08 36.00 21.19
N LYS A 4 3.05 36.18 19.87
CA LYS A 4 2.83 35.16 18.84
C LYS A 4 4.06 34.26 18.71
N ASN A 5 3.79 32.98 18.49
CA ASN A 5 4.72 31.99 17.94
C ASN A 5 5.48 32.54 16.73
N THR A 6 6.80 32.60 16.83
CA THR A 6 7.71 32.48 15.68
C THR A 6 8.82 31.48 16.03
N LYS A 7 8.87 30.39 15.27
CA LYS A 7 9.90 29.34 15.32
C LYS A 7 11.25 29.93 14.88
N THR A 8 12.06 30.49 15.79
CA THR A 8 13.53 30.69 15.60
C THR A 8 14.26 31.14 16.89
N GLY A 9 13.79 30.74 18.08
CA GLY A 9 14.30 31.27 19.37
C GLY A 9 15.33 30.43 20.14
N ASN A 10 15.61 29.17 19.77
CA ASN A 10 16.28 28.23 20.69
C ASN A 10 17.82 28.25 20.68
N LYS A 11 18.49 28.91 19.72
CA LYS A 11 19.97 28.89 19.69
C LYS A 11 20.59 29.89 20.67
N SER A 12 20.03 31.08 20.86
CA SER A 12 20.65 32.12 21.69
C SER A 12 20.51 31.91 23.21
N PHE A 13 19.52 31.14 23.67
CA PHE A 13 19.32 30.86 25.10
C PHE A 13 20.27 29.74 25.59
N VAL A 14 20.58 28.77 24.71
CA VAL A 14 21.54 27.68 24.98
C VAL A 14 22.97 28.22 25.10
N TYR A 15 23.37 29.20 24.26
CA TYR A 15 24.69 29.83 24.39
C TYR A 15 24.86 30.66 25.68
N LEU A 16 23.78 31.26 26.20
CA LEU A 16 23.84 32.03 27.45
C LEU A 16 23.99 31.13 28.68
N LEU A 17 23.40 29.92 28.68
CA LEU A 17 23.60 28.92 29.72
C LEU A 17 25.00 28.30 29.70
N ILE A 18 25.55 28.05 28.51
CA ILE A 18 26.93 27.56 28.35
C ILE A 18 27.94 28.56 28.90
N ILE A 19 27.72 29.87 28.71
CA ILE A 19 28.59 30.93 29.26
C ILE A 19 28.51 30.99 30.80
N ILE A 20 27.34 30.71 31.40
CA ILE A 20 27.19 30.68 32.86
C ILE A 20 27.83 29.40 33.46
N MET A 21 27.75 28.26 32.78
CA MET A 21 28.42 27.01 33.19
C MET A 21 29.95 27.08 33.08
N ILE A 22 30.49 27.73 32.04
CA ILE A 22 31.95 27.93 31.90
C ILE A 22 32.49 28.86 33.01
N CYS A 23 31.70 29.86 33.43
CA CYS A 23 32.09 30.75 34.54
C CYS A 23 31.99 30.09 35.93
N GLY A 24 31.09 29.12 36.12
CA GLY A 24 30.90 28.42 37.40
C GLY A 24 32.07 27.50 37.79
N ASN A 25 32.77 26.92 36.81
CA ASN A 25 33.90 26.03 37.07
C ASN A 25 35.19 26.76 37.50
N MET A 26 35.24 28.10 37.44
CA MET A 26 36.39 28.88 37.93
C MET A 26 36.30 29.28 39.41
N VAL A 27 35.15 29.07 40.06
CA VAL A 27 34.95 29.48 41.45
C VAL A 27 34.15 28.39 42.14
N GLY A 28 34.80 27.50 42.90
CA GLY A 28 34.21 26.32 43.53
C GLY A 28 33.02 26.60 44.45
N LEU A 29 31.85 26.86 43.88
CA LEU A 29 30.58 27.09 44.54
C LEU A 29 29.65 25.93 44.20
N ASN A 30 29.54 25.01 45.15
CA ASN A 30 28.57 23.92 45.11
C ASN A 30 27.16 24.49 45.34
N PHE A 31 26.35 24.59 44.29
CA PHE A 31 24.93 24.87 44.41
C PHE A 31 24.17 23.55 44.36
N GLY A 32 23.74 23.08 45.53
CA GLY A 32 22.69 22.06 45.66
C GLY A 32 21.33 22.62 45.25
N ALA A 33 21.17 22.97 43.97
CA ALA A 33 19.90 23.36 43.39
C ALA A 33 19.26 22.14 42.72
N ASN A 34 18.08 21.74 43.18
CA ASN A 34 17.16 20.93 42.37
C ASN A 34 16.82 21.75 41.13
N VAL A 35 17.53 21.52 40.03
CA VAL A 35 17.15 22.04 38.72
C VAL A 35 15.86 21.32 38.32
N VAL A 36 14.73 21.99 38.48
CA VAL A 36 13.46 21.51 37.95
C VAL A 36 13.49 21.79 36.46
N TYR A 37 13.83 20.76 35.68
CA TYR A 37 13.69 20.79 34.22
C TYR A 37 12.21 20.98 33.87
N ALA A 38 11.92 21.86 32.91
CA ALA A 38 10.57 22.00 32.40
C ALA A 38 10.15 20.69 31.73
N ALA A 39 8.84 20.40 31.67
CA ALA A 39 8.33 19.16 31.10
C ALA A 39 8.78 18.88 29.65
N GLY A 40 9.35 19.85 28.93
CA GLY A 40 9.90 19.69 27.57
C GLY A 40 11.36 19.22 27.48
N ASP A 41 12.09 19.09 28.59
CA ASP A 41 13.50 18.64 28.62
C ASP A 41 13.66 17.20 29.15
N LEU A 42 12.55 16.49 29.37
CA LEU A 42 12.55 15.08 29.78
C LEU A 42 12.60 14.17 28.54
N PRO A 43 13.34 13.05 28.57
CA PRO A 43 13.31 12.06 27.49
C PRO A 43 11.86 11.64 27.18
N ASN A 44 11.42 11.96 25.96
CA ASN A 44 10.11 11.59 25.40
C ASN A 44 8.88 12.06 26.22
N ALA A 45 8.77 13.37 26.48
CA ALA A 45 7.67 13.97 27.24
C ALA A 45 6.28 13.91 26.56
N ASN A 46 5.62 12.76 26.66
CA ASN A 46 4.19 12.55 26.39
C ASN A 46 3.51 11.88 27.60
N GLY A 47 3.59 12.51 28.77
CA GLY A 47 2.98 12.01 30.01
C GLY A 47 3.78 10.93 30.74
N ALA A 48 5.04 10.67 30.35
CA ALA A 48 5.99 9.85 31.09
C ALA A 48 6.19 10.40 32.52
N ASN A 49 6.31 9.51 33.51
CA ASN A 49 6.51 9.90 34.91
C ASN A 49 7.53 9.01 35.65
N GLY A 50 8.28 8.17 34.92
CA GLY A 50 9.28 7.28 35.49
C GLY A 50 8.72 6.10 36.25
N THR A 51 7.44 5.73 36.04
CA THR A 51 6.86 4.48 36.56
C THR A 51 6.97 3.37 35.52
N GLN A 52 6.79 2.11 35.93
CA GLN A 52 6.83 0.97 34.99
C GLN A 52 5.80 1.08 33.84
N THR A 53 4.63 1.67 34.09
CA THR A 53 3.58 1.84 33.07
C THR A 53 3.77 3.10 32.22
N LYS A 54 4.62 4.03 32.67
CA LYS A 54 4.94 5.30 31.99
C LYS A 54 6.43 5.64 32.17
N PRO A 55 7.34 4.82 31.61
CA PRO A 55 8.78 4.96 31.81
C PRO A 55 9.33 6.20 31.09
N TYR A 56 10.50 6.67 31.50
CA TYR A 56 11.28 7.59 30.66
C TYR A 56 11.98 6.76 29.57
N ILE A 57 11.70 7.11 28.31
CA ILE A 57 12.22 6.39 27.15
C ILE A 57 13.58 6.96 26.76
N ILE A 58 14.57 6.10 26.62
CA ILE A 58 15.92 6.41 26.14
C ILE A 58 16.05 5.85 24.71
N ASN A 59 16.12 6.71 23.71
CA ASN A 59 16.18 6.31 22.30
C ASN A 59 17.28 7.00 21.50
N GLU A 60 17.98 7.96 22.10
CA GLU A 60 19.09 8.65 21.45
C GLU A 60 20.17 9.09 22.43
N THR A 61 21.35 9.44 21.91
CA THR A 61 22.49 9.92 22.70
C THR A 61 22.15 11.14 23.55
N SER A 62 21.25 12.04 23.08
CA SER A 62 20.82 13.23 23.82
C SER A 62 20.21 12.89 25.18
N ASP A 63 19.40 11.83 25.23
CA ASP A 63 18.68 11.41 26.44
C ASP A 63 19.63 11.06 27.58
N PHE A 64 20.83 10.55 27.25
CA PHE A 64 21.84 10.24 28.25
C PHE A 64 22.39 11.46 28.97
N THR A 65 22.39 12.65 28.34
CA THR A 65 22.71 13.91 29.02
C THR A 65 21.78 14.08 30.23
N TRP A 66 20.48 13.87 30.02
CA TRP A 66 19.50 13.94 31.09
C TRP A 66 19.74 12.82 32.12
N VAL A 67 19.90 11.57 31.70
CA VAL A 67 20.06 10.42 32.59
C VAL A 67 21.26 10.56 33.53
N PHE A 68 22.42 10.99 33.03
CA PHE A 68 23.63 11.11 33.84
C PHE A 68 23.57 12.30 34.82
N GLU A 69 22.94 13.41 34.43
CA GLU A 69 22.96 14.64 35.20
C GLU A 69 21.80 14.76 36.21
N ASN A 70 20.70 14.02 36.02
CA ASN A 70 19.47 14.25 36.79
C ASN A 70 19.26 13.30 37.97
N ASN A 71 18.98 13.87 39.15
CA ASN A 71 18.62 13.10 40.33
C ASN A 71 17.32 12.30 40.16
N ILE A 72 16.35 12.82 39.39
CA ILE A 72 15.06 12.14 39.14
C ILE A 72 15.28 10.81 38.42
N ALA A 73 16.23 10.76 37.47
CA ALA A 73 16.56 9.54 36.74
C ALA A 73 16.99 8.41 37.70
N ARG A 74 17.62 8.76 38.83
CA ARG A 74 18.24 7.79 39.75
C ARG A 74 17.25 6.91 40.51
N SER A 75 16.00 7.34 40.61
CA SER A 75 14.92 6.62 41.29
C SER A 75 13.76 6.26 40.36
N SER A 76 13.94 6.43 39.05
CA SER A 76 12.89 6.24 38.04
C SER A 76 13.01 4.91 37.32
N TYR A 77 11.98 4.56 36.57
CA TYR A 77 12.01 3.52 35.54
C TYR A 77 12.47 4.12 34.21
N LEU A 78 13.60 3.65 33.72
CA LEU A 78 14.25 4.03 32.47
C LEU A 78 14.18 2.86 31.49
N LEU A 79 13.69 3.09 30.26
CA LEU A 79 13.52 2.06 29.24
C LEU A 79 14.25 2.46 27.96
N GLN A 80 15.23 1.66 27.54
CA GLN A 80 15.90 1.86 26.26
C GLN A 80 15.07 1.29 25.10
N THR A 81 15.02 2.00 23.98
CA THR A 81 14.23 1.62 22.79
C THR A 81 15.00 1.71 21.48
N ALA A 82 16.30 1.99 21.55
CA ALA A 82 17.21 2.01 20.40
C ALA A 82 18.62 1.65 20.83
N ASP A 83 19.47 1.21 19.88
CA ASP A 83 20.91 1.14 20.09
C ASP A 83 21.48 2.56 20.20
N ILE A 84 22.43 2.77 21.12
CA ILE A 84 22.96 4.09 21.43
C ILE A 84 24.49 4.06 21.35
N ASP A 85 25.06 4.99 20.58
CA ASP A 85 26.50 5.21 20.50
C ASP A 85 26.87 6.41 21.40
N LEU A 86 27.76 6.16 22.37
CA LEU A 86 28.30 7.15 23.31
C LEU A 86 29.77 7.47 23.04
N SER A 87 30.25 7.24 21.81
CA SER A 87 31.60 7.62 21.38
C SER A 87 31.87 9.10 21.65
N GLY A 88 32.94 9.38 22.42
CA GLY A 88 33.35 10.74 22.78
C GLY A 88 32.40 11.46 23.75
N PHE A 89 31.35 10.81 24.24
CA PHE A 89 30.42 11.38 25.19
C PHE A 89 31.08 11.47 26.58
N ALA A 90 31.06 12.65 27.20
CA ALA A 90 31.54 12.85 28.56
C ALA A 90 30.43 12.52 29.55
N TRP A 91 30.72 11.70 30.56
CA TRP A 91 29.70 11.24 31.51
C TRP A 91 30.27 11.06 32.92
N THR A 92 29.38 11.19 33.90
CA THR A 92 29.60 10.83 35.30
C THR A 92 28.70 9.64 35.64
N PRO A 93 29.15 8.66 36.44
CA PRO A 93 28.33 7.51 36.80
C PRO A 93 26.93 7.88 37.32
N ILE A 94 25.91 7.13 36.89
CA ILE A 94 24.55 7.26 37.42
C ILE A 94 24.57 6.79 38.87
N GLY A 95 24.21 7.69 39.77
CA GLY A 95 24.33 7.44 41.20
C GLY A 95 25.79 7.32 41.64
N PRO A 96 26.56 8.41 41.66
CA PRO A 96 28.02 8.35 41.74
C PRO A 96 28.57 7.90 43.11
N ASN A 97 27.74 7.81 44.16
CA ASN A 97 28.18 7.46 45.52
C ASN A 97 27.00 7.04 46.40
N ASN A 98 27.30 6.60 47.62
CA ASN A 98 26.32 6.15 48.63
C ASN A 98 25.36 7.25 49.13
N ALA A 99 25.69 8.53 48.98
CA ALA A 99 24.80 9.64 49.35
C ALA A 99 23.74 9.89 48.27
N THR A 100 24.02 9.48 47.04
CA THR A 100 23.14 9.66 45.88
C THR A 100 23.06 8.38 45.04
N PRO A 101 22.67 7.23 45.62
CA PRO A 101 22.71 5.96 44.90
C PRO A 101 21.65 5.91 43.79
N PHE A 102 21.87 5.04 42.80
CA PHE A 102 20.80 4.59 41.92
C PHE A 102 19.91 3.60 42.68
N THR A 103 18.62 3.88 42.73
CA THR A 103 17.58 3.07 43.40
C THR A 103 16.44 2.67 42.46
N GLY A 104 16.45 3.18 41.22
CA GLY A 104 15.43 2.97 40.21
C GLY A 104 15.55 1.66 39.45
N THR A 105 14.92 1.61 38.28
CA THR A 105 15.03 0.52 37.32
C THR A 105 15.59 1.01 36.00
N TYR A 106 16.62 0.33 35.49
CA TYR A 106 17.08 0.51 34.12
C TYR A 106 16.86 -0.77 33.34
N ASN A 107 16.09 -0.69 32.24
CA ASN A 107 15.84 -1.81 31.35
C ASN A 107 16.41 -1.48 29.96
N GLY A 108 17.55 -2.09 29.60
CA GLY A 108 18.18 -1.90 28.29
C GLY A 108 17.41 -2.55 27.14
N ASN A 109 16.40 -3.39 27.46
CA ASN A 109 15.44 -3.96 26.50
C ASN A 109 16.07 -4.69 25.30
N GLY A 110 17.28 -5.22 25.45
CA GLY A 110 17.99 -5.92 24.38
C GLY A 110 18.80 -5.03 23.43
N TYR A 111 18.76 -3.72 23.63
CA TYR A 111 19.58 -2.78 22.87
C TYR A 111 20.98 -2.64 23.44
N THR A 112 21.88 -2.18 22.59
CA THR A 112 23.29 -1.97 22.88
C THR A 112 23.59 -0.51 23.21
N ILE A 113 24.44 -0.28 24.19
CA ILE A 113 25.13 0.99 24.41
C ILE A 113 26.59 0.78 24.05
N SER A 114 27.10 1.57 23.11
CA SER A 114 28.41 1.33 22.50
C SER A 114 29.41 2.46 22.76
N ASN A 115 30.70 2.10 22.70
CA ASN A 115 31.84 3.02 22.65
C ASN A 115 31.95 3.99 23.85
N MET A 116 31.43 3.60 25.02
CA MET A 116 31.61 4.38 26.24
C MET A 116 33.07 4.36 26.69
N THR A 117 33.63 5.53 26.98
CA THR A 117 34.99 5.65 27.52
C THR A 117 35.00 6.43 28.83
N HIS A 118 35.83 6.04 29.78
CA HIS A 118 36.09 6.81 30.99
C HIS A 118 37.54 6.64 31.41
N ASN A 119 38.26 7.76 31.61
CA ASN A 119 39.70 7.77 31.91
C ASN A 119 40.06 8.74 33.04
N ASP A 120 39.11 9.10 33.91
CA ASP A 120 39.39 9.92 35.09
C ASP A 120 39.80 9.03 36.28
N GLY A 121 40.98 9.29 36.85
CA GLY A 121 41.49 8.58 38.01
C GLY A 121 40.71 8.87 39.30
N ASN A 122 39.93 9.94 39.39
CA ASN A 122 39.34 10.40 40.65
C ASN A 122 37.90 9.91 40.91
N VAL A 123 37.58 8.66 40.55
CA VAL A 123 36.24 8.09 40.74
C VAL A 123 36.30 6.86 41.65
N ALA A 124 35.67 6.96 42.83
CA ALA A 124 35.64 5.87 43.81
C ALA A 124 34.72 4.70 43.39
N TYR A 125 33.65 4.99 42.64
CA TYR A 125 32.70 3.99 42.16
C TYR A 125 32.46 4.21 40.67
N LEU A 126 33.18 3.47 39.84
CA LEU A 126 33.13 3.61 38.40
C LEU A 126 32.32 2.48 37.78
N GLY A 127 31.33 2.88 37.00
CA GLY A 127 30.51 2.06 36.13
C GLY A 127 29.43 2.93 35.53
N MET A 128 28.66 2.42 34.56
CA MET A 128 27.50 3.16 34.06
C MET A 128 26.61 3.61 35.24
N PHE A 129 26.48 2.72 36.24
CA PHE A 129 25.96 3.04 37.56
C PHE A 129 27.11 3.06 38.58
N GLY A 130 27.31 4.17 39.30
CA GLY A 130 28.40 4.24 40.28
C GLY A 130 28.12 3.34 41.47
N TYR A 131 27.07 3.67 42.21
CA TYR A 131 26.65 3.04 43.44
C TYR A 131 25.14 2.76 43.37
N THR A 132 24.73 1.53 43.65
CA THR A 132 23.32 1.13 43.62
C THR A 132 22.82 0.62 44.96
N THR A 133 21.55 0.88 45.25
CA THR A 133 20.87 0.39 46.45
C THR A 133 19.45 -0.02 46.10
N ASN A 134 19.10 -1.30 46.30
CA ASN A 134 17.76 -1.84 45.99
C ASN A 134 17.29 -1.56 44.54
N ALA A 135 18.22 -1.37 43.61
CA ALA A 135 17.91 -1.07 42.21
C ALA A 135 17.65 -2.33 41.39
N THR A 136 17.06 -2.17 40.21
CA THR A 136 17.02 -3.22 39.19
C THR A 136 17.67 -2.73 37.92
N ILE A 137 18.78 -3.35 37.52
CA ILE A 137 19.43 -3.08 36.25
C ILE A 137 19.31 -4.37 35.45
N LYS A 138 18.63 -4.31 34.32
CA LYS A 138 18.45 -5.49 33.50
C LYS A 138 18.65 -5.20 32.04
N ASN A 139 19.00 -6.24 31.29
CA ASN A 139 18.86 -6.24 29.84
C ASN A 139 19.80 -5.25 29.13
N VAL A 140 20.95 -4.95 29.73
CA VAL A 140 21.91 -3.96 29.24
C VAL A 140 23.07 -4.65 28.53
N THR A 141 23.29 -4.33 27.25
CA THR A 141 24.50 -4.73 26.55
C THR A 141 25.43 -3.53 26.38
N LEU A 142 26.61 -3.58 26.99
CA LEU A 142 27.70 -2.64 26.75
C LEU A 142 28.65 -3.22 25.70
N TYR A 143 28.92 -2.49 24.62
CA TYR A 143 29.77 -2.92 23.51
C TYR A 143 30.95 -1.95 23.31
N ASN A 144 32.17 -2.47 23.21
CA ASN A 144 33.40 -1.67 23.01
C ASN A 144 33.60 -0.57 24.07
N VAL A 145 33.40 -0.89 25.35
CA VAL A 145 33.63 0.07 26.44
C VAL A 145 35.07 0.03 26.95
N SER A 146 35.63 1.20 27.27
CA SER A 146 37.00 1.32 27.78
C SER A 146 37.03 2.18 29.04
N PHE A 147 37.06 1.53 30.20
CA PHE A 147 37.06 2.19 31.52
C PHE A 147 38.41 2.02 32.20
N THR A 148 39.00 3.14 32.58
CA THR A 148 40.24 3.22 33.35
C THR A 148 39.97 4.09 34.58
N GLY A 149 40.10 3.55 35.80
CA GLY A 149 39.94 4.30 37.05
C GLY A 149 41.16 4.17 37.98
N GLY A 150 41.14 4.85 39.15
CA GLY A 150 41.89 4.35 40.31
C GLY A 150 42.85 5.22 41.13
N GLN A 151 42.60 6.48 41.42
CA GLN A 151 43.48 7.29 42.28
C GLN A 151 42.72 8.07 43.36
N VAL A 152 41.68 7.47 43.97
CA VAL A 152 41.07 8.02 45.19
C VAL A 152 41.66 7.32 46.41
N GLN A 153 42.14 8.10 47.37
CA GLN A 153 42.83 7.66 48.60
C GLN A 153 42.17 6.39 49.21
N ASN A 154 42.83 5.25 48.98
CA ASN A 154 42.70 3.93 49.60
C ASN A 154 42.05 2.78 48.80
N GLN A 155 41.03 2.96 47.93
CA GLN A 155 40.48 1.91 47.03
C GLN A 155 39.28 2.43 46.19
N ALA A 156 39.24 2.14 44.89
CA ALA A 156 38.04 2.29 44.05
C ALA A 156 37.39 0.93 43.70
N ALA A 157 36.08 0.94 43.44
CA ALA A 157 35.33 -0.19 42.91
C ALA A 157 34.89 0.12 41.47
N ILE A 158 35.36 -0.68 40.51
CA ILE A 158 35.22 -0.44 39.09
C ILE A 158 34.51 -1.63 38.44
N GLY A 159 33.38 -1.40 37.78
CA GLY A 159 32.74 -2.38 36.92
C GLY A 159 32.07 -1.72 35.73
N ALA A 160 31.90 -2.42 34.62
CA ALA A 160 31.32 -1.78 33.44
C ALA A 160 29.85 -1.37 33.68
N ILE A 161 29.06 -2.27 34.28
CA ILE A 161 27.66 -2.00 34.61
C ILE A 161 27.59 -1.20 35.90
N ALA A 162 28.21 -1.68 36.98
CA ALA A 162 28.15 -1.00 38.28
C ALA A 162 29.50 -0.93 39.00
N GLY A 163 29.78 0.17 39.68
CA GLY A 163 30.93 0.26 40.60
C GLY A 163 30.70 -0.57 41.86
N MET A 164 29.63 -0.25 42.61
CA MET A 164 29.23 -0.97 43.83
C MET A 164 27.73 -1.21 43.88
N THR A 165 27.33 -2.40 44.32
CA THR A 165 25.92 -2.75 44.54
C THR A 165 25.66 -3.10 46.00
N THR A 166 24.50 -2.69 46.53
CA THR A 166 24.09 -3.01 47.91
C THR A 166 22.59 -3.30 48.02
N GLY A 167 22.18 -3.84 49.18
CA GLY A 167 20.80 -4.17 49.47
C GLY A 167 20.26 -5.24 48.51
N THR A 168 19.01 -5.09 48.08
CA THR A 168 18.36 -6.02 47.15
C THR A 168 18.63 -5.68 45.68
N THR A 169 19.74 -5.02 45.37
CA THR A 169 20.06 -4.68 43.96
C THR A 169 20.09 -5.96 43.13
N LEU A 170 19.37 -5.96 42.01
CA LEU A 170 19.41 -7.02 41.00
C LEU A 170 20.08 -6.50 39.72
N ILE A 171 21.12 -7.19 39.27
CA ILE A 171 21.70 -7.05 37.94
C ILE A 171 21.41 -8.33 37.16
N GLU A 172 20.61 -8.23 36.11
CA GLU A 172 20.09 -9.38 35.37
C GLU A 172 20.30 -9.24 33.86
N ARG A 173 20.79 -10.27 33.17
CA ARG A 173 20.94 -10.24 31.69
C ARG A 173 21.72 -9.01 31.20
N CYS A 174 22.82 -8.72 31.88
CA CYS A 174 23.71 -7.62 31.52
C CYS A 174 25.01 -8.17 30.95
N HIS A 175 25.42 -7.63 29.81
CA HIS A 175 26.48 -8.18 28.99
C HIS A 175 27.50 -7.10 28.66
N VAL A 176 28.79 -7.42 28.78
CA VAL A 176 29.89 -6.54 28.35
C VAL A 176 30.65 -7.29 27.27
N THR A 177 30.66 -6.73 26.06
CA THR A 177 31.06 -7.43 24.85
C THR A 177 31.96 -6.58 23.95
N GLY A 178 32.39 -7.11 22.80
CA GLY A 178 33.29 -6.42 21.88
C GLY A 178 34.72 -6.33 22.42
N THR A 179 35.51 -5.37 21.90
CA THR A 179 36.89 -5.11 22.33
C THR A 179 36.91 -4.21 23.58
N SER A 180 36.23 -4.64 24.63
CA SER A 180 36.08 -3.88 25.87
C SER A 180 37.24 -4.09 26.84
N SER A 181 37.54 -3.08 27.67
CA SER A 181 38.58 -3.14 28.71
C SER A 181 38.19 -2.37 29.97
N ILE A 182 38.31 -3.03 31.12
CA ILE A 182 38.05 -2.45 32.45
C ILE A 182 39.33 -2.58 33.28
N ILE A 183 40.00 -1.46 33.52
CA ILE A 183 41.33 -1.39 34.10
C ILE A 183 41.30 -0.50 35.35
N GLY A 184 41.75 -1.03 36.48
CA GLY A 184 41.92 -0.28 37.72
C GLY A 184 43.40 -0.06 38.05
N ALA A 185 43.67 0.89 38.93
CA ALA A 185 45.01 1.18 39.38
C ALA A 185 45.33 0.44 40.69
N THR A 186 46.30 0.97 41.46
CA THR A 186 46.79 0.37 42.70
C THR A 186 45.66 0.23 43.71
N ASN A 187 45.54 -0.94 44.35
CA ASN A 187 44.53 -1.30 45.37
C ASN A 187 43.06 -1.38 44.93
N ASP A 188 42.73 -1.12 43.67
CA ASP A 188 41.35 -1.14 43.20
C ASP A 188 40.74 -2.54 43.12
N THR A 189 39.42 -2.59 43.30
CA THR A 189 38.60 -3.77 43.06
C THR A 189 37.89 -3.60 41.71
N ILE A 190 38.11 -4.53 40.79
CA ILE A 190 37.61 -4.44 39.41
C ILE A 190 36.84 -5.70 39.03
N GLY A 191 35.61 -5.53 38.54
CA GLY A 191 34.86 -6.58 37.88
C GLY A 191 34.57 -6.25 36.43
N GLY A 192 34.38 -7.26 35.58
CA GLY A 192 33.87 -7.01 34.23
C GLY A 192 32.45 -6.42 34.25
N ILE A 193 31.60 -6.89 35.17
CA ILE A 193 30.23 -6.39 35.34
C ILE A 193 30.14 -5.42 36.52
N VAL A 194 30.57 -5.87 37.71
CA VAL A 194 30.45 -5.12 38.97
C VAL A 194 31.79 -5.04 39.68
N GLY A 195 32.22 -3.86 40.13
CA GLY A 195 33.41 -3.75 40.99
C GLY A 195 33.22 -4.54 42.28
N SER A 196 32.28 -4.11 43.12
CA SER A 196 31.96 -4.77 44.39
C SER A 196 30.48 -5.11 44.51
N ASN A 197 30.16 -6.41 44.56
CA ASN A 197 28.78 -6.88 44.59
C ASN A 197 28.29 -7.18 46.00
N GLY A 198 27.24 -6.48 46.45
CA GLY A 198 26.47 -6.83 47.66
C GLY A 198 25.02 -7.24 47.36
N GLY A 199 24.64 -7.33 46.08
CA GLY A 199 23.31 -7.72 45.60
C GLY A 199 23.30 -9.07 44.89
N SER A 200 22.44 -9.21 43.88
CA SER A 200 22.32 -10.41 43.06
C SER A 200 22.69 -10.12 41.60
N ILE A 201 23.60 -10.91 41.04
CA ILE A 201 23.97 -10.89 39.61
C ILE A 201 23.49 -12.19 38.97
N LYS A 202 22.68 -12.10 37.92
CA LYS A 202 22.10 -13.27 37.24
C LYS A 202 22.18 -13.16 35.73
N TYR A 203 22.44 -14.26 35.04
CA TYR A 203 22.38 -14.32 33.57
C TYR A 203 23.30 -13.31 32.87
N CYS A 204 24.43 -12.94 33.51
CA CYS A 204 25.32 -11.90 33.01
C CYS A 204 26.55 -12.48 32.31
N SER A 205 27.16 -11.70 31.42
CA SER A 205 28.39 -12.16 30.75
C SER A 205 29.41 -11.06 30.49
N ASN A 206 30.68 -11.41 30.62
CA ASN A 206 31.79 -10.53 30.29
C ASN A 206 32.74 -11.13 29.24
N SER A 207 33.08 -10.36 28.22
CA SER A 207 34.21 -10.62 27.32
C SER A 207 35.30 -9.54 27.39
N ALA A 208 35.13 -8.52 28.25
CA ALA A 208 36.12 -7.47 28.41
C ALA A 208 37.38 -7.97 29.11
N THR A 209 38.54 -7.40 28.77
CA THR A 209 39.75 -7.59 29.58
C THR A 209 39.58 -6.86 30.91
N VAL A 210 39.85 -7.55 32.02
CA VAL A 210 39.74 -7.00 33.38
C VAL A 210 41.11 -7.04 34.05
N SER A 211 41.61 -5.90 34.52
CA SER A 211 42.91 -5.86 35.19
C SER A 211 42.97 -4.92 36.39
N SER A 212 43.48 -5.40 37.52
CA SER A 212 44.00 -4.58 38.62
C SER A 212 45.49 -4.40 38.50
N SER A 213 46.00 -3.35 39.15
CA SER A 213 47.45 -3.10 39.31
C SER A 213 48.00 -3.79 40.56
N ASN A 214 49.11 -3.29 41.09
CA ASN A 214 49.78 -3.80 42.28
C ASN A 214 49.00 -3.45 43.56
N TYR A 215 49.23 -4.22 44.61
CA TYR A 215 48.98 -3.80 45.97
C TYR A 215 50.15 -2.98 46.50
N ASP A 216 49.85 -1.94 47.27
CA ASP A 216 50.84 -1.18 48.01
C ASP A 216 50.56 -1.25 49.52
N SER A 217 49.41 -0.73 49.95
CA SER A 217 48.97 -0.73 51.35
C SER A 217 47.45 -0.60 51.48
N GLY A 218 46.88 -0.97 52.63
CA GLY A 218 45.44 -0.86 52.88
C GLY A 218 44.64 -2.07 52.34
N SER A 219 43.54 -1.79 51.65
CA SER A 219 42.68 -2.83 51.05
C SER A 219 43.37 -3.50 49.86
N LYS A 220 43.21 -4.82 49.75
CA LYS A 220 43.81 -5.61 48.66
C LYS A 220 43.07 -5.36 47.34
N PRO A 221 43.78 -5.28 46.19
CA PRO A 221 43.14 -5.23 44.89
C PRO A 221 42.61 -6.61 44.48
N HIS A 222 41.46 -6.60 43.83
CA HIS A 222 40.77 -7.82 43.40
C HIS A 222 40.25 -7.66 41.98
N SER A 223 40.50 -8.65 41.11
CA SER A 223 40.01 -8.65 39.74
C SER A 223 39.14 -9.86 39.47
N GLY A 224 37.92 -9.64 39.00
CA GLY A 224 37.00 -10.70 38.64
C GLY A 224 36.41 -10.52 37.25
N GLY A 225 36.25 -11.61 36.51
CA GLY A 225 35.58 -11.54 35.20
C GLY A 225 34.15 -11.00 35.28
N ILE A 226 33.42 -11.31 36.37
CA ILE A 226 32.09 -10.76 36.65
C ILE A 226 32.15 -9.73 37.78
N ALA A 227 32.68 -10.14 38.94
CA ALA A 227 32.73 -9.28 40.13
C ALA A 227 34.13 -9.23 40.74
N GLY A 228 34.67 -8.04 40.98
CA GLY A 228 35.95 -7.88 41.66
C GLY A 228 35.89 -8.45 43.08
N SER A 229 34.93 -7.98 43.87
CA SER A 229 34.56 -8.56 45.16
C SER A 229 33.11 -9.00 45.16
N ASN A 230 32.80 -10.11 45.82
CA ASN A 230 31.44 -10.63 45.94
C ASN A 230 31.08 -10.92 47.40
N TRP A 231 30.09 -10.20 47.90
CA TRP A 231 29.40 -10.40 49.19
C TRP A 231 27.97 -10.91 49.03
N GLY A 232 27.45 -10.91 47.80
CA GLY A 232 26.10 -11.32 47.48
C GLY A 232 26.06 -12.64 46.70
N SER A 233 25.17 -12.73 45.72
CA SER A 233 25.00 -13.90 44.86
C SER A 233 25.37 -13.62 43.41
N ILE A 234 25.98 -14.62 42.77
CA ILE A 234 26.20 -14.66 41.32
C ILE A 234 25.71 -16.02 40.83
N ASP A 235 24.83 -16.01 39.85
CA ASP A 235 24.15 -17.21 39.36
C ASP A 235 24.05 -17.18 37.82
N ASN A 236 24.18 -18.34 37.19
CA ASN A 236 24.04 -18.53 35.74
C ASN A 236 24.77 -17.45 34.92
N SER A 237 26.06 -17.23 35.16
CA SER A 237 26.82 -16.12 34.54
C SER A 237 28.17 -16.61 34.00
N PHE A 238 28.76 -15.92 33.02
CA PHE A 238 30.01 -16.40 32.44
C PHE A 238 31.01 -15.33 32.03
N ASN A 239 32.29 -15.71 32.08
CA ASN A 239 33.38 -14.86 31.66
C ASN A 239 34.21 -15.52 30.55
N ARG A 240 34.51 -14.74 29.52
CA ARG A 240 35.43 -15.09 28.44
C ARG A 240 36.60 -14.10 28.31
N GLY A 241 36.50 -12.95 28.98
CA GLY A 241 37.55 -11.95 28.99
C GLY A 241 38.72 -12.36 29.86
N ASN A 242 39.93 -11.93 29.49
CA ASN A 242 41.12 -12.20 30.28
C ASN A 242 41.08 -11.40 31.58
N VAL A 243 41.48 -12.02 32.69
CA VAL A 243 41.50 -11.40 34.01
C VAL A 243 42.94 -11.38 34.54
N SER A 244 43.40 -10.24 35.03
CA SER A 244 44.73 -10.12 35.62
C SER A 244 44.79 -9.27 36.87
N CYS A 245 45.77 -9.54 37.73
CA CYS A 245 46.12 -8.68 38.85
C CYS A 245 47.64 -8.51 38.97
N GLY A 246 48.06 -7.40 39.59
CA GLY A 246 49.46 -7.10 39.86
C GLY A 246 50.05 -7.90 41.03
N THR A 247 51.15 -7.40 41.59
CA THR A 247 51.89 -8.07 42.68
C THR A 247 51.37 -7.70 44.07
N GLY A 248 51.68 -8.53 45.07
CA GLY A 248 51.60 -8.14 46.49
C GLY A 248 50.27 -8.46 47.18
N MET A 249 49.83 -9.72 47.28
CA MET A 249 48.57 -10.10 47.94
C MET A 249 47.30 -9.61 47.21
N ALA A 250 47.39 -9.35 45.90
CA ALA A 250 46.21 -9.16 45.05
C ALA A 250 45.49 -10.51 44.81
N SER A 251 44.30 -10.48 44.24
CA SER A 251 43.68 -11.70 43.71
C SER A 251 43.00 -11.51 42.35
N ALA A 252 43.06 -12.54 41.51
CA ALA A 252 42.35 -12.59 40.23
C ALA A 252 41.54 -13.87 40.13
N GLY A 253 40.26 -13.75 39.78
CA GLY A 253 39.37 -14.88 39.54
C GLY A 253 38.66 -14.76 38.21
N GLY A 254 38.53 -15.87 37.49
CA GLY A 254 37.81 -15.86 36.23
C GLY A 254 36.35 -15.42 36.35
N ILE A 255 35.70 -15.54 37.51
CA ILE A 255 34.38 -14.97 37.81
C ILE A 255 34.46 -13.96 38.95
N VAL A 256 35.05 -14.35 40.08
CA VAL A 256 35.12 -13.53 41.31
C VAL A 256 36.56 -13.33 41.74
N GLY A 257 37.02 -12.08 41.90
CA GLY A 257 38.36 -11.82 42.43
C GLY A 257 38.50 -12.23 43.91
N PHE A 258 37.60 -11.73 44.75
CA PHE A 258 37.51 -12.05 46.19
C PHE A 258 36.07 -12.37 46.62
N GLY A 259 35.87 -13.51 47.27
CA GLY A 259 34.58 -13.95 47.80
C GLY A 259 34.54 -13.90 49.33
N TYR A 260 33.47 -13.32 49.89
CA TYR A 260 33.24 -13.32 51.33
C TYR A 260 31.76 -13.52 51.64
N SER A 261 31.42 -14.59 52.36
CA SER A 261 30.04 -14.95 52.66
C SER A 261 29.11 -15.01 51.42
N ASN A 262 29.66 -15.38 50.27
CA ASN A 262 28.96 -15.29 48.99
C ASN A 262 28.19 -16.57 48.60
N VAL A 263 27.42 -16.44 47.52
CA VAL A 263 26.84 -17.58 46.79
C VAL A 263 27.30 -17.49 45.34
N LEU A 264 27.87 -18.56 44.81
CA LEU A 264 28.31 -18.63 43.42
C LEU A 264 27.90 -19.97 42.80
N SER A 265 26.96 -19.91 41.87
CA SER A 265 26.41 -21.09 41.23
C SER A 265 26.37 -20.99 39.71
N ASN A 266 26.55 -22.13 39.05
CA ASN A 266 26.19 -22.32 37.64
C ASN A 266 26.89 -21.36 36.69
N CYS A 267 28.13 -20.99 37.03
CA CYS A 267 28.93 -20.08 36.23
C CYS A 267 30.01 -20.81 35.45
N TYR A 268 30.50 -20.22 34.36
CA TYR A 268 31.71 -20.72 33.71
C TYR A 268 32.71 -19.65 33.28
N SER A 269 34.01 -20.01 33.28
CA SER A 269 35.07 -19.13 32.80
C SER A 269 35.98 -19.78 31.76
N THR A 270 36.26 -19.05 30.69
CA THR A 270 37.21 -19.45 29.62
C THR A 270 38.33 -18.46 29.40
N GLY A 271 38.27 -17.28 30.02
CA GLY A 271 39.32 -16.26 29.93
C GLY A 271 40.53 -16.64 30.77
N THR A 272 41.73 -16.29 30.29
CA THR A 272 42.97 -16.59 31.02
C THR A 272 43.07 -15.76 32.30
N VAL A 273 43.53 -16.37 33.39
CA VAL A 273 43.78 -15.69 34.67
C VAL A 273 45.29 -15.57 34.90
N THR A 274 45.79 -14.34 34.95
CA THR A 274 47.22 -14.05 35.14
C THR A 274 47.46 -13.25 36.42
N VAL A 275 48.38 -13.69 37.27
CA VAL A 275 48.65 -13.03 38.56
C VAL A 275 50.11 -12.65 38.72
N GLY A 276 50.36 -11.50 39.34
CA GLY A 276 51.69 -11.08 39.76
C GLY A 276 52.23 -11.89 40.94
N ALA A 277 53.52 -11.76 41.21
CA ALA A 277 54.18 -12.45 42.33
C ALA A 277 53.52 -12.10 43.68
N GLY A 278 53.26 -13.14 44.48
CA GLY A 278 52.64 -13.03 45.81
C GLY A 278 51.13 -12.78 45.80
N SER A 279 50.47 -12.91 44.65
CA SER A 279 49.03 -12.76 44.46
C SER A 279 48.37 -14.10 44.16
N GLU A 280 47.05 -14.20 44.39
CA GLU A 280 46.29 -15.45 44.27
C GLU A 280 45.45 -15.50 42.99
N GLY A 281 45.50 -16.61 42.25
CA GLY A 281 44.81 -16.78 40.98
C GLY A 281 43.98 -18.05 40.92
N GLY A 282 42.70 -17.94 40.56
CA GLY A 282 41.82 -19.10 40.34
C GLY A 282 40.94 -18.93 39.12
N ALA A 283 40.65 -20.03 38.43
CA ALA A 283 39.86 -20.02 37.20
C ALA A 283 38.41 -19.58 37.41
N ILE A 284 37.88 -19.74 38.63
CA ILE A 284 36.56 -19.24 39.03
C ILE A 284 36.72 -18.15 40.10
N ILE A 285 37.42 -18.45 41.20
CA ILE A 285 37.58 -17.52 42.32
C ILE A 285 39.06 -17.32 42.65
N GLY A 286 39.52 -16.07 42.74
CA GLY A 286 40.91 -15.78 43.12
C GLY A 286 41.20 -16.15 44.58
N ASN A 287 40.43 -15.55 45.51
CA ASN A 287 40.54 -15.80 46.95
C ASN A 287 39.15 -15.85 47.58
N ILE A 288 38.95 -16.72 48.58
CA ILE A 288 37.65 -16.89 49.24
C ILE A 288 37.79 -17.18 50.74
N THR A 289 36.86 -16.63 51.54
CA THR A 289 36.71 -16.97 52.98
C THR A 289 35.78 -18.16 53.20
N ASP A 290 35.78 -18.73 54.41
CA ASP A 290 35.20 -20.06 54.69
C ASP A 290 33.68 -20.19 54.68
N ALA A 291 32.95 -19.10 54.44
CA ALA A 291 31.51 -19.01 54.60
C ALA A 291 30.72 -19.04 53.28
N VAL A 292 31.03 -19.92 52.32
CA VAL A 292 30.52 -19.78 50.93
C VAL A 292 29.88 -21.04 50.35
N ASN A 293 28.76 -20.85 49.63
CA ASN A 293 28.12 -21.87 48.78
C ASN A 293 28.60 -21.73 47.32
N VAL A 294 29.64 -22.49 46.96
CA VAL A 294 30.15 -22.60 45.58
C VAL A 294 29.69 -23.93 45.00
N SER A 295 28.99 -23.93 43.87
CA SER A 295 28.47 -25.17 43.27
C SER A 295 28.24 -25.07 41.76
N GLY A 296 28.47 -26.16 41.03
CA GLY A 296 28.06 -26.26 39.62
C GLY A 296 28.82 -25.32 38.68
N ASN A 297 30.04 -24.91 39.02
CA ASN A 297 30.84 -23.99 38.22
C ASN A 297 31.86 -24.73 37.36
N TYR A 298 32.10 -24.27 36.13
CA TYR A 298 32.98 -24.93 35.16
C TYR A 298 34.04 -23.99 34.61
N TYR A 299 35.22 -24.48 34.29
CA TYR A 299 36.24 -23.66 33.64
C TYR A 299 37.06 -24.41 32.62
N LEU A 300 37.59 -23.66 31.66
CA LEU A 300 38.51 -24.19 30.65
C LEU A 300 39.84 -24.57 31.32
N SER A 301 40.22 -25.84 31.22
CA SER A 301 41.48 -26.34 31.75
C SER A 301 42.67 -25.54 31.17
N GLY A 302 43.60 -25.15 32.04
CA GLY A 302 44.79 -24.38 31.68
C GLY A 302 44.65 -22.86 31.74
N VAL A 303 43.45 -22.32 31.99
CA VAL A 303 43.27 -20.86 32.17
C VAL A 303 43.77 -20.33 33.52
N ALA A 304 43.85 -21.22 34.52
CA ALA A 304 44.51 -21.02 35.80
C ALA A 304 44.97 -22.38 36.35
N ALA A 305 45.72 -22.38 37.44
CA ALA A 305 46.20 -23.62 38.07
C ALA A 305 45.08 -24.45 38.71
N ASN A 306 44.10 -23.78 39.32
CA ASN A 306 42.97 -24.41 40.02
C ASN A 306 41.70 -23.56 39.88
N GLY A 307 40.54 -24.10 40.21
CA GLY A 307 39.26 -23.39 40.24
C GLY A 307 39.24 -22.25 41.27
N ILE A 308 39.76 -22.51 42.47
CA ILE A 308 39.90 -21.53 43.56
C ILE A 308 41.39 -21.34 43.89
N GLY A 309 41.89 -20.11 43.79
CA GLY A 309 43.30 -19.79 44.04
C GLY A 309 43.72 -19.92 45.50
N LYS A 310 42.88 -19.45 46.42
CA LYS A 310 43.07 -19.64 47.86
C LYS A 310 41.72 -19.73 48.60
N LEU A 311 41.57 -20.73 49.45
CA LEU A 311 40.45 -20.92 50.37
C LEU A 311 40.96 -20.86 51.81
N ASP A 312 40.49 -19.93 52.65
CA ASP A 312 41.13 -19.69 53.97
C ASP A 312 41.11 -20.89 54.95
N SER A 313 40.15 -21.81 54.84
CA SER A 313 39.96 -23.01 55.68
C SER A 313 40.89 -24.15 55.30
N VAL A 314 41.51 -24.06 54.13
CA VAL A 314 42.44 -25.06 53.61
C VAL A 314 43.76 -24.35 53.33
N ALA A 315 44.89 -25.01 53.58
CA ALA A 315 46.17 -24.42 53.23
C ALA A 315 46.36 -24.46 51.69
N GLY A 316 45.86 -23.44 50.97
CA GLY A 316 46.14 -23.22 49.55
C GLY A 316 44.92 -23.33 48.61
N PRO A 317 45.14 -23.69 47.33
CA PRO A 317 44.09 -23.74 46.31
C PRO A 317 43.10 -24.88 46.52
N SER A 318 41.91 -24.78 45.91
CA SER A 318 40.81 -25.74 46.04
C SER A 318 40.02 -25.90 44.74
N GLU A 319 39.32 -27.04 44.60
CA GLU A 319 38.36 -27.33 43.52
C GLU A 319 36.91 -27.44 44.03
N THR A 320 36.64 -27.09 45.28
CA THR A 320 35.30 -27.24 45.87
C THR A 320 34.27 -26.46 45.05
N GLY A 321 33.30 -27.17 44.48
CA GLY A 321 32.22 -26.57 43.69
C GLY A 321 32.64 -26.09 42.29
N THR A 322 33.84 -26.45 41.83
CA THR A 322 34.39 -26.10 40.52
C THR A 322 34.85 -27.34 39.76
N THR A 323 34.68 -27.33 38.43
CA THR A 323 35.07 -28.43 37.55
C THR A 323 35.93 -27.91 36.40
N ALA A 324 37.18 -28.38 36.32
CA ALA A 324 38.06 -28.17 35.17
C ALA A 324 37.65 -29.09 34.02
N THR A 325 37.59 -28.58 32.79
CA THR A 325 37.28 -29.42 31.64
C THR A 325 37.86 -28.87 30.33
N SER A 326 37.87 -29.67 29.26
CA SER A 326 38.44 -29.28 27.98
C SER A 326 37.55 -28.29 27.22
N SER A 327 38.11 -27.59 26.23
CA SER A 327 37.31 -26.73 25.32
C SER A 327 36.26 -27.54 24.56
N ALA A 328 36.56 -28.79 24.20
CA ALA A 328 35.63 -29.65 23.50
C ALA A 328 34.44 -30.02 24.39
N ASP A 329 34.69 -30.39 25.65
CA ASP A 329 33.65 -30.83 26.59
C ASP A 329 32.76 -29.66 27.04
N LEU A 330 33.31 -28.45 27.26
CA LEU A 330 32.50 -27.26 27.56
C LEU A 330 31.47 -26.92 26.47
N LYS A 331 31.63 -27.47 25.26
CA LYS A 331 30.71 -27.27 24.14
C LYS A 331 29.66 -28.38 24.03
N LEU A 332 29.61 -29.30 24.98
CA LEU A 332 28.69 -30.43 25.02
C LEU A 332 27.72 -30.27 26.20
N GLU A 333 26.42 -30.39 25.91
CA GLU A 333 25.36 -30.31 26.93
C GLU A 333 25.56 -31.35 28.04
N GLY A 334 25.95 -32.58 27.68
CA GLY A 334 26.18 -33.68 28.63
C GLY A 334 27.34 -33.47 29.61
N THR A 335 28.12 -32.40 29.48
CA THR A 335 29.13 -32.00 30.46
C THR A 335 28.51 -31.37 31.70
N TYR A 336 27.32 -30.77 31.54
CA TYR A 336 26.63 -30.02 32.57
C TYR A 336 25.54 -30.86 33.24
N ASP A 337 25.27 -30.58 34.50
CA ASP A 337 24.09 -31.13 35.18
C ASP A 337 22.86 -30.33 34.73
N ASP A 338 22.09 -30.91 33.80
CA ASP A 338 20.92 -30.26 33.21
C ASP A 338 19.81 -29.95 34.23
N SER A 339 19.76 -30.66 35.37
CA SER A 339 18.82 -30.32 36.45
C SER A 339 19.10 -28.96 37.10
N VAL A 340 20.27 -28.40 36.84
CA VAL A 340 20.77 -27.13 37.37
C VAL A 340 21.07 -26.11 36.26
N TRP A 341 21.63 -26.57 35.13
CA TRP A 341 21.95 -25.73 33.98
C TRP A 341 20.78 -25.58 33.00
N ASP A 342 19.72 -26.37 33.12
CA ASP A 342 18.43 -26.10 32.48
C ASP A 342 18.53 -25.78 30.97
N PHE A 343 19.24 -26.61 30.21
CA PHE A 343 19.25 -26.56 28.75
C PHE A 343 17.86 -26.94 28.21
N ALA A 344 17.18 -27.90 28.85
CA ALA A 344 15.81 -28.30 28.51
C ALA A 344 14.77 -27.20 28.74
N GLY A 345 14.82 -26.51 29.90
CA GLY A 345 13.98 -25.34 30.20
C GLY A 345 14.53 -24.02 29.67
N ASN A 346 15.61 -24.11 28.88
CA ASN A 346 16.09 -23.08 27.98
C ASN A 346 16.77 -21.87 28.66
N THR A 347 17.39 -22.05 29.83
CA THR A 347 18.22 -21.00 30.46
C THR A 347 19.55 -20.82 29.71
N TRP A 348 20.22 -21.93 29.43
CA TRP A 348 21.45 -21.98 28.64
C TRP A 348 21.17 -22.61 27.26
N ILE A 349 21.87 -22.13 26.22
CA ILE A 349 21.86 -22.74 24.88
C ILE A 349 23.29 -22.99 24.41
N LEU A 350 23.46 -24.11 23.70
CA LEU A 350 24.60 -24.39 22.83
C LEU A 350 24.18 -24.26 21.37
N GLN A 351 24.79 -23.34 20.63
CA GLN A 351 24.49 -23.13 19.21
C GLN A 351 25.78 -22.93 18.41
N SER A 352 25.94 -23.71 17.35
CA SER A 352 27.09 -23.62 16.44
C SER A 352 27.23 -22.19 15.89
N GLY A 353 28.42 -21.63 15.98
CA GLY A 353 28.75 -20.28 15.49
C GLY A 353 28.40 -19.13 16.45
N ILE A 354 27.68 -19.38 17.54
CA ILE A 354 27.35 -18.36 18.55
C ILE A 354 28.24 -18.53 19.78
N ASN A 355 28.76 -17.43 20.32
CA ASN A 355 29.64 -17.44 21.50
C ASN A 355 30.82 -18.44 21.39
N ASN A 356 31.35 -18.65 20.19
CA ASN A 356 32.36 -19.67 19.86
C ASN A 356 31.96 -21.09 20.30
N ASP A 357 30.67 -21.42 20.16
CA ASP A 357 30.00 -22.67 20.51
C ASP A 357 29.97 -22.97 22.03
N TYR A 358 30.43 -22.05 22.88
CA TYR A 358 30.27 -22.20 24.33
C TYR A 358 28.85 -21.86 24.75
N PRO A 359 28.36 -22.41 25.89
CA PRO A 359 27.02 -22.09 26.38
C PRO A 359 26.85 -20.59 26.54
N PHE A 360 25.69 -20.08 26.15
CA PHE A 360 25.32 -18.70 26.39
C PHE A 360 23.90 -18.63 26.93
N ILE A 361 23.60 -17.50 27.56
CA ILE A 361 22.28 -17.26 28.13
C ILE A 361 21.29 -17.10 26.99
N LYS A 362 20.20 -17.87 27.02
CA LYS A 362 19.14 -17.74 26.02
C LYS A 362 18.50 -16.36 26.08
N GLY A 363 18.29 -15.79 24.90
CA GLY A 363 17.43 -14.63 24.70
C GLY A 363 15.95 -14.93 24.95
N VAL A 364 15.07 -14.03 24.54
CA VAL A 364 13.61 -14.22 24.49
C VAL A 364 13.13 -13.93 23.07
N ALA A 365 11.90 -14.30 22.75
CA ALA A 365 11.29 -13.86 21.49
C ALA A 365 11.31 -12.31 21.41
N PRO A 366 11.38 -11.72 20.21
CA PRO A 366 11.42 -10.27 20.07
C PRO A 366 10.13 -9.63 20.60
N VAL A 367 10.03 -8.30 20.64
CA VAL A 367 8.78 -7.61 20.98
C VAL A 367 8.30 -6.83 19.76
N ALA A 368 7.16 -7.22 19.20
CA ALA A 368 6.49 -6.52 18.11
C ALA A 368 5.24 -5.80 18.63
N VAL A 369 4.96 -4.62 18.09
CA VAL A 369 3.74 -3.83 18.34
C VAL A 369 3.05 -3.60 17.00
N THR A 370 1.74 -3.80 16.94
CA THR A 370 0.98 -3.50 15.72
C THR A 370 0.63 -2.01 15.68
N ILE A 371 0.78 -1.38 14.51
CA ILE A 371 0.44 0.02 14.29
C ILE A 371 -0.90 0.10 13.54
N ASP A 372 -1.71 1.11 13.86
CA ASP A 372 -3.00 1.37 13.22
C ASP A 372 -2.90 1.44 11.69
N ALA A 373 -3.90 0.86 11.03
CA ALA A 373 -4.01 0.93 9.58
C ALA A 373 -4.29 2.37 9.11
N THR A 374 -3.68 2.75 8.00
CA THR A 374 -3.82 4.07 7.37
C THR A 374 -4.01 3.93 5.86
N ALA A 375 -4.30 5.04 5.16
CA ALA A 375 -4.48 5.05 3.70
C ALA A 375 -5.46 3.97 3.19
N LEU A 376 -6.53 3.73 3.96
CA LEU A 376 -7.55 2.75 3.61
C LEU A 376 -8.34 3.24 2.41
N THR A 377 -8.54 2.34 1.44
CA THR A 377 -9.46 2.50 0.31
C THR A 377 -10.40 1.30 0.25
N VAL A 378 -11.25 1.26 -0.78
CA VAL A 378 -12.10 0.09 -1.09
C VAL A 378 -11.35 -1.24 -1.22
N THR A 379 -10.10 -1.23 -1.68
CA THR A 379 -9.35 -2.48 -2.00
C THR A 379 -7.90 -2.48 -1.54
N THR A 380 -7.44 -1.42 -0.87
CA THR A 380 -6.05 -1.26 -0.40
C THR A 380 -5.99 -0.67 1.00
N GLY A 381 -4.85 -0.79 1.65
CA GLY A 381 -4.57 -0.15 2.94
C GLY A 381 -3.11 -0.32 3.36
N THR A 382 -2.58 0.63 4.11
CA THR A 382 -1.23 0.56 4.67
C THR A 382 -1.32 0.10 6.13
N VAL A 383 -0.64 -1.00 6.45
CA VAL A 383 -0.56 -1.55 7.82
C VAL A 383 0.90 -1.68 8.23
N GLY A 384 1.18 -1.94 9.51
CA GLY A 384 2.56 -2.07 9.93
C GLY A 384 2.73 -2.46 11.39
N GLY A 385 3.97 -2.27 11.85
CA GLY A 385 4.34 -2.54 13.22
C GLY A 385 5.64 -1.87 13.62
N ASP A 386 5.99 -2.03 14.88
CA ASP A 386 7.27 -1.63 15.44
C ASP A 386 7.89 -2.81 16.18
N VAL A 387 9.10 -3.21 15.77
CA VAL A 387 9.89 -4.18 16.53
C VAL A 387 10.69 -3.41 17.57
N THR A 388 10.17 -3.42 18.79
CA THR A 388 10.66 -2.61 19.91
C THR A 388 11.71 -3.33 20.76
N SER A 389 11.96 -4.62 20.54
CA SER A 389 13.08 -5.36 21.14
C SER A 389 13.45 -6.56 20.28
N THR A 390 14.74 -6.86 20.21
CA THR A 390 15.26 -8.08 19.57
C THR A 390 15.18 -9.32 20.47
N GLY A 391 14.90 -9.14 21.76
CA GLY A 391 14.95 -10.22 22.74
C GLY A 391 16.34 -10.84 22.89
N TYR A 392 17.42 -10.07 22.69
CA TYR A 392 18.83 -10.54 22.70
C TYR A 392 19.17 -11.53 21.57
N GLY A 393 18.30 -11.67 20.57
CA GLY A 393 18.58 -12.45 19.37
C GLY A 393 18.80 -11.58 18.14
N THR A 394 19.10 -12.22 17.02
CA THR A 394 19.14 -11.54 15.72
C THR A 394 17.78 -11.63 15.06
N ILE A 395 17.18 -10.49 14.72
CA ILE A 395 15.93 -10.48 13.93
C ILE A 395 16.22 -11.11 12.57
N SER A 396 15.57 -12.22 12.28
CA SER A 396 15.64 -12.91 10.98
C SER A 396 14.47 -12.54 10.06
N GLU A 397 13.36 -12.09 10.61
CA GLU A 397 12.16 -11.70 9.88
C GLU A 397 11.26 -10.77 10.70
N LYS A 398 10.64 -9.79 10.06
CA LYS A 398 9.53 -9.00 10.62
C LYS A 398 8.52 -8.65 9.53
N GLY A 399 7.27 -8.53 9.92
CA GLY A 399 6.19 -8.24 9.00
C GLY A 399 4.84 -8.16 9.68
N ILE A 400 3.79 -8.34 8.90
CA ILE A 400 2.43 -8.48 9.42
C ILE A 400 1.86 -9.83 9.02
N GLU A 401 0.83 -10.24 9.73
CA GLU A 401 -0.12 -11.21 9.22
C GLU A 401 -1.54 -10.68 9.37
N TYR A 402 -2.38 -10.97 8.38
CA TYR A 402 -3.75 -10.49 8.33
C TYR A 402 -4.72 -11.55 7.82
N THR A 403 -5.98 -11.43 8.21
CA THR A 403 -7.08 -12.31 7.78
C THR A 403 -8.38 -11.51 7.77
N LYS A 404 -9.38 -11.94 7.01
CA LYS A 404 -10.74 -11.41 7.21
C LYS A 404 -11.20 -11.81 8.61
N SER A 405 -11.93 -10.94 9.29
CA SER A 405 -12.35 -11.18 10.69
C SER A 405 -13.20 -12.44 10.90
N ALA A 406 -13.84 -12.94 9.84
CA ALA A 406 -14.61 -14.19 9.84
C ALA A 406 -13.80 -15.45 9.47
N GLU A 407 -12.53 -15.30 9.11
CA GLU A 407 -11.65 -16.37 8.64
C GLU A 407 -10.54 -16.66 9.65
N ASN A 408 -10.12 -17.93 9.77
CA ASN A 408 -9.08 -18.37 10.71
C ASN A 408 -7.70 -18.53 10.06
N SER A 409 -7.56 -18.26 8.76
CA SER A 409 -6.32 -18.48 8.01
C SER A 409 -5.63 -17.15 7.73
N PHE A 410 -4.43 -16.99 8.30
CA PHE A 410 -3.64 -15.79 8.14
C PHE A 410 -2.83 -15.80 6.83
N THR A 411 -2.77 -14.62 6.20
CA THR A 411 -1.83 -14.31 5.13
C THR A 411 -0.68 -13.51 5.72
N THR A 412 0.55 -13.97 5.54
CA THR A 412 1.76 -13.31 6.04
C THR A 412 2.36 -12.41 4.96
N VAL A 413 2.77 -11.20 5.33
CA VAL A 413 3.51 -10.27 4.47
C VAL A 413 4.79 -9.87 5.18
N ILE A 414 5.93 -10.21 4.59
CA ILE A 414 7.26 -9.89 5.13
C ILE A 414 7.59 -8.44 4.79
N ALA A 415 7.95 -7.66 5.80
CA ALA A 415 8.40 -6.27 5.63
C ALA A 415 9.93 -6.17 5.53
N SER A 416 10.67 -6.97 6.30
CA SER A 416 12.13 -7.01 6.31
C SER A 416 12.63 -8.33 6.90
N THR A 417 13.87 -8.71 6.57
CA THR A 417 14.56 -9.88 7.12
C THR A 417 15.61 -9.52 8.18
N SER A 418 15.58 -8.30 8.70
CA SER A 418 16.48 -7.84 9.78
C SER A 418 16.02 -6.53 10.44
N GLY A 419 16.65 -6.21 11.57
CA GLY A 419 16.60 -4.90 12.23
C GLY A 419 15.33 -4.62 13.04
N THR A 420 15.44 -3.74 14.03
CA THR A 420 14.34 -3.23 14.85
C THR A 420 13.66 -2.02 14.20
N GLY A 421 12.70 -1.41 14.90
CA GLY A 421 12.05 -0.17 14.51
C GLY A 421 10.80 -0.35 13.64
N VAL A 422 10.14 0.79 13.42
CA VAL A 422 8.88 0.92 12.67
C VAL A 422 9.03 0.43 11.24
N PHE A 423 8.03 -0.31 10.77
CA PHE A 423 7.88 -0.75 9.39
C PHE A 423 6.41 -0.65 8.95
N SER A 424 6.20 -0.51 7.65
CA SER A 424 4.88 -0.50 7.03
C SER A 424 4.89 -1.37 5.77
N VAL A 425 3.72 -1.90 5.41
CA VAL A 425 3.46 -2.64 4.19
C VAL A 425 2.14 -2.20 3.58
N ASP A 426 2.08 -2.13 2.26
CA ASP A 426 0.87 -1.81 1.52
C ASP A 426 0.15 -3.10 1.10
N LEU A 427 -1.11 -3.22 1.49
CA LEU A 427 -1.99 -4.32 1.11
C LEU A 427 -2.81 -3.93 -0.12
N SER A 428 -3.02 -4.89 -1.02
CA SER A 428 -3.88 -4.74 -2.19
C SER A 428 -4.77 -5.96 -2.39
N GLY A 429 -5.80 -5.83 -3.23
CA GLY A 429 -6.74 -6.92 -3.51
C GLY A 429 -7.69 -7.23 -2.34
N LEU A 430 -7.87 -6.27 -1.43
CA LEU A 430 -8.80 -6.40 -0.32
C LEU A 430 -10.25 -6.31 -0.82
N THR A 431 -11.16 -7.02 -0.16
CA THR A 431 -12.60 -6.94 -0.42
C THR A 431 -13.19 -5.64 0.15
N PRO A 432 -14.04 -4.90 -0.59
CA PRO A 432 -14.71 -3.70 -0.08
C PRO A 432 -15.60 -3.95 1.15
N ASN A 433 -15.79 -2.92 1.99
CA ASN A 433 -16.60 -2.96 3.20
C ASN A 433 -16.36 -4.21 4.09
N THR A 434 -15.11 -4.63 4.21
CA THR A 434 -14.75 -5.87 4.89
C THR A 434 -13.80 -5.59 6.04
N THR A 435 -14.11 -6.11 7.22
CA THR A 435 -13.25 -6.01 8.40
C THR A 435 -12.15 -7.06 8.36
N TYR A 436 -10.91 -6.62 8.55
CA TYR A 436 -9.72 -7.46 8.65
C TYR A 436 -9.13 -7.36 10.05
N TYR A 437 -8.60 -8.49 10.51
CA TYR A 437 -7.70 -8.57 11.63
C TYR A 437 -6.27 -8.47 11.10
N VAL A 438 -5.42 -7.68 11.75
CA VAL A 438 -3.99 -7.62 11.44
C VAL A 438 -3.17 -7.56 12.73
N ARG A 439 -2.01 -8.23 12.72
CA ARG A 439 -0.99 -8.09 13.76
C ARG A 439 0.41 -8.08 13.18
N ALA A 440 1.28 -7.26 13.78
CA ALA A 440 2.70 -7.29 13.49
C ALA A 440 3.35 -8.54 14.11
N TYR A 441 4.41 -9.04 13.49
CA TYR A 441 5.24 -10.09 14.06
C TYR A 441 6.73 -9.82 13.83
N ALA A 442 7.55 -10.46 14.66
CA ALA A 442 9.00 -10.51 14.48
C ALA A 442 9.54 -11.87 14.92
N VAL A 443 10.63 -12.30 14.29
CA VAL A 443 11.27 -13.61 14.49
C VAL A 443 12.74 -13.42 14.82
N ASN A 444 13.21 -14.13 15.84
CA ASN A 444 14.64 -14.36 16.08
C ASN A 444 14.90 -15.87 16.26
N GLU A 445 16.14 -16.26 16.56
CA GLU A 445 16.53 -17.66 16.80
C GLU A 445 15.83 -18.31 18.00
N VAL A 446 15.23 -17.52 18.89
CA VAL A 446 14.48 -18.01 20.05
C VAL A 446 13.02 -18.29 19.69
N GLY A 447 12.42 -17.51 18.80
CA GLY A 447 11.07 -17.74 18.31
C GLY A 447 10.40 -16.49 17.71
N THR A 448 9.10 -16.61 17.47
CA THR A 448 8.25 -15.56 16.92
C THR A 448 7.45 -14.88 18.03
N SER A 449 7.37 -13.55 17.98
CA SER A 449 6.40 -12.79 18.76
C SER A 449 5.40 -12.08 17.86
N TYR A 450 4.24 -11.80 18.43
CA TYR A 450 3.15 -11.10 17.78
C TYR A 450 2.75 -9.90 18.62
N GLY A 451 2.50 -8.77 17.95
CA GLY A 451 1.89 -7.62 18.58
C GLY A 451 0.42 -7.85 18.89
N GLU A 452 -0.13 -7.01 19.76
CA GLU A 452 -1.57 -6.96 19.99
C GLU A 452 -2.28 -6.71 18.66
N PRO A 453 -3.33 -7.46 18.34
CA PRO A 453 -4.01 -7.32 17.07
C PRO A 453 -4.93 -6.12 17.05
N ILE A 454 -5.10 -5.58 15.85
CA ILE A 454 -6.07 -4.52 15.57
C ILE A 454 -7.05 -4.97 14.50
N LEU A 455 -8.17 -4.26 14.42
CA LEU A 455 -9.16 -4.40 13.37
C LEU A 455 -9.14 -3.13 12.50
N PHE A 456 -9.24 -3.30 11.20
CA PHE A 456 -9.56 -2.21 10.27
C PHE A 456 -10.63 -2.68 9.29
N THR A 457 -11.39 -1.75 8.73
CA THR A 457 -12.43 -2.03 7.73
C THR A 457 -12.11 -1.24 6.47
N THR A 458 -12.06 -1.91 5.32
CA THR A 458 -11.92 -1.24 4.01
C THR A 458 -13.12 -0.37 3.71
N ASN A 459 -12.93 0.67 2.90
CA ASN A 459 -14.02 1.59 2.61
C ASN A 459 -15.13 0.88 1.79
N PRO A 460 -16.39 1.30 1.96
CA PRO A 460 -17.49 0.73 1.19
C PRO A 460 -17.42 1.19 -0.27
N LEU A 461 -17.55 0.24 -1.18
CA LEU A 461 -17.76 0.56 -2.60
C LEU A 461 -19.16 1.17 -2.76
N ALA A 462 -19.28 2.27 -3.52
CA ALA A 462 -20.57 2.84 -3.87
C ALA A 462 -21.42 1.77 -4.62
N PRO A 463 -22.64 1.45 -4.12
CA PRO A 463 -23.58 0.60 -4.84
C PRO A 463 -23.85 1.10 -6.26
N GLN A 464 -24.18 0.18 -7.16
CA GLN A 464 -24.53 0.53 -8.53
C GLN A 464 -25.83 1.35 -8.58
N LEU A 465 -25.82 2.48 -9.30
CA LEU A 465 -27.02 3.27 -9.56
C LEU A 465 -27.80 2.66 -10.75
N PRO A 466 -28.99 2.08 -10.55
CA PRO A 466 -29.74 1.48 -11.64
C PRO A 466 -30.29 2.56 -12.59
N LEU A 467 -29.91 2.47 -13.86
CA LEU A 467 -30.33 3.42 -14.91
C LEU A 467 -30.28 2.78 -16.30
N ASN A 468 -31.00 3.38 -17.24
CA ASN A 468 -30.92 3.09 -18.67
C ASN A 468 -30.36 4.29 -19.43
N LEU A 469 -29.31 4.09 -20.22
CA LEU A 469 -28.76 5.12 -21.10
C LEU A 469 -29.42 5.03 -22.48
N LEU A 470 -30.00 6.13 -22.95
CA LEU A 470 -30.78 6.21 -24.19
C LEU A 470 -30.28 7.37 -25.07
N GLN A 471 -30.68 7.38 -26.34
CA GLN A 471 -30.51 8.56 -27.19
C GLN A 471 -31.26 9.75 -26.62
N GLY A 472 -30.64 10.93 -26.68
CA GLY A 472 -31.28 12.18 -26.31
C GLY A 472 -32.37 12.59 -27.31
N ASN A 473 -33.06 13.69 -27.03
CA ASN A 473 -34.11 14.23 -27.88
C ASN A 473 -33.54 15.20 -28.94
N ILE A 474 -32.39 15.81 -28.66
CA ILE A 474 -31.66 16.72 -29.54
C ILE A 474 -30.51 15.97 -30.21
N VAL A 475 -30.25 16.26 -31.48
CA VAL A 475 -29.10 15.72 -32.20
C VAL A 475 -27.79 15.95 -31.43
N GLY A 476 -26.97 14.90 -31.30
CA GLY A 476 -25.69 14.93 -30.62
C GLY A 476 -25.77 14.72 -29.10
N THR A 477 -26.96 14.55 -28.52
CA THR A 477 -27.15 14.35 -27.07
C THR A 477 -27.45 12.90 -26.71
N THR A 478 -27.22 12.56 -25.44
CA THR A 478 -27.66 11.31 -24.79
C THR A 478 -28.57 11.63 -23.61
N LYS A 479 -29.25 10.66 -23.01
CA LYS A 479 -30.01 10.86 -21.76
C LYS A 479 -30.00 9.61 -20.89
N ALA A 480 -29.89 9.79 -19.58
CA ALA A 480 -29.97 8.71 -18.61
C ALA A 480 -31.32 8.72 -17.91
N VAL A 481 -32.03 7.59 -17.94
CA VAL A 481 -33.27 7.37 -17.20
C VAL A 481 -32.94 6.58 -15.95
N ILE A 482 -32.89 7.27 -14.82
CA ILE A 482 -32.56 6.70 -13.51
C ILE A 482 -33.85 6.10 -12.93
N SER A 483 -33.79 4.82 -12.57
CA SER A 483 -34.97 4.09 -12.05
C SER A 483 -35.12 4.20 -10.54
N ASP A 484 -34.03 4.52 -9.84
CA ASP A 484 -34.01 4.68 -8.39
C ASP A 484 -33.83 6.17 -8.04
N MET A 485 -34.95 6.81 -7.68
CA MET A 485 -35.04 8.24 -7.39
C MET A 485 -35.11 8.51 -5.88
N THR A 486 -34.50 7.66 -5.05
CA THR A 486 -34.55 7.80 -3.58
C THR A 486 -33.88 9.07 -3.03
N THR A 487 -33.02 9.67 -3.84
CA THR A 487 -32.09 10.75 -3.50
C THR A 487 -32.13 11.72 -4.67
N ASP A 488 -32.63 12.92 -4.42
CA ASP A 488 -33.11 13.82 -5.49
C ASP A 488 -31.99 14.61 -6.20
N ARG A 489 -30.71 14.31 -5.92
CA ARG A 489 -29.58 15.00 -6.53
C ARG A 489 -28.68 14.04 -7.28
N PHE A 490 -28.67 14.18 -8.61
CA PHE A 490 -27.76 13.46 -9.49
C PHE A 490 -26.71 14.39 -10.05
N VAL A 491 -25.46 13.94 -10.04
CA VAL A 491 -24.33 14.65 -10.63
C VAL A 491 -23.85 13.83 -11.83
N VAL A 492 -23.65 14.50 -12.97
CA VAL A 492 -23.15 13.87 -14.19
C VAL A 492 -21.81 14.47 -14.56
N ASN A 493 -20.89 13.61 -14.99
CA ASN A 493 -19.59 14.00 -15.55
C ASN A 493 -19.23 13.12 -16.74
N ILE A 494 -18.44 13.63 -17.68
CA ILE A 494 -17.91 12.85 -18.80
C ILE A 494 -16.40 13.01 -18.90
N THR A 495 -15.70 11.88 -18.88
CA THR A 495 -14.23 11.79 -18.84
C THR A 495 -13.68 10.97 -20.00
N ASP A 496 -12.38 11.13 -20.29
CA ASP A 496 -11.69 10.38 -21.34
C ASP A 496 -11.25 8.97 -20.88
N ALA A 497 -11.26 8.70 -19.58
CA ALA A 497 -10.84 7.44 -18.98
C ALA A 497 -11.74 7.08 -17.79
N SER A 498 -11.89 5.77 -17.54
CA SER A 498 -12.63 5.26 -16.40
C SER A 498 -12.06 5.76 -15.07
N VAL A 499 -12.93 6.10 -14.12
CA VAL A 499 -12.51 6.45 -12.75
C VAL A 499 -12.32 5.24 -11.83
N GLY A 500 -12.62 4.03 -12.31
CA GLY A 500 -12.47 2.80 -11.53
C GLY A 500 -13.47 2.72 -10.39
N TYR A 501 -12.99 2.44 -9.18
CA TYR A 501 -13.84 2.34 -7.99
C TYR A 501 -14.13 3.71 -7.38
N VAL A 502 -15.39 3.93 -7.00
CA VAL A 502 -15.85 5.12 -6.29
C VAL A 502 -16.37 4.69 -4.92
N GLU A 503 -15.95 5.36 -3.86
CA GLU A 503 -16.31 4.99 -2.49
C GLU A 503 -17.65 5.62 -2.10
N ALA A 504 -18.47 4.90 -1.34
CA ALA A 504 -19.64 5.52 -0.72
C ALA A 504 -19.16 6.50 0.36
N GLY A 505 -19.61 7.75 0.31
CA GLY A 505 -19.12 8.84 1.14
C GLY A 505 -18.14 9.78 0.43
N ASP A 506 -17.61 9.42 -0.75
CA ASP A 506 -16.70 10.31 -1.49
C ASP A 506 -17.39 11.61 -1.88
N THR A 507 -16.66 12.73 -1.90
CA THR A 507 -17.20 13.96 -2.47
C THR A 507 -17.34 13.81 -3.98
N ALA A 508 -18.56 13.92 -4.50
CA ALA A 508 -18.78 13.89 -5.93
C ALA A 508 -18.12 15.07 -6.65
N PRO A 509 -17.84 14.96 -7.96
CA PRO A 509 -17.32 16.07 -8.75
C PRO A 509 -18.17 17.34 -8.55
N SER A 510 -17.53 18.50 -8.52
CA SER A 510 -18.20 19.80 -8.32
C SER A 510 -17.88 20.82 -9.41
N SER A 511 -17.00 20.47 -10.36
CA SER A 511 -16.63 21.31 -11.49
C SER A 511 -16.04 20.46 -12.63
N GLY A 512 -16.13 20.95 -13.87
CA GLY A 512 -15.62 20.28 -15.06
C GLY A 512 -16.24 20.84 -16.34
N VAL A 513 -15.63 20.57 -17.50
CA VAL A 513 -16.11 21.08 -18.79
C VAL A 513 -17.41 20.37 -19.23
N ASN A 514 -17.58 19.10 -18.84
CA ASN A 514 -18.72 18.25 -19.20
C ASN A 514 -19.57 17.90 -17.96
N PHE A 515 -19.64 18.83 -17.02
CA PHE A 515 -20.23 18.65 -15.71
C PHE A 515 -21.69 19.14 -15.69
N ILE A 516 -22.59 18.36 -15.08
CA ILE A 516 -23.97 18.75 -14.79
C ILE A 516 -24.24 18.47 -13.32
N ASP A 517 -24.55 19.51 -12.56
CA ASP A 517 -25.10 19.38 -11.21
C ASP A 517 -26.62 19.40 -11.25
N ASN A 518 -27.26 18.61 -10.39
CA ASN A 518 -28.71 18.40 -10.36
C ASN A 518 -29.28 17.94 -11.70
N TYR A 519 -28.68 16.89 -12.27
CA TYR A 519 -29.21 16.25 -13.46
C TYR A 519 -30.63 15.72 -13.23
N VAL A 520 -31.56 16.15 -14.08
CA VAL A 520 -32.95 15.68 -14.05
C VAL A 520 -33.06 14.44 -14.95
N SER A 521 -33.39 13.30 -14.34
CA SER A 521 -33.58 12.01 -15.03
C SER A 521 -34.39 12.16 -16.32
N GLY A 522 -33.85 11.63 -17.43
CA GLY A 522 -34.45 11.71 -18.77
C GLY A 522 -34.19 13.01 -19.54
N SER A 523 -33.51 14.00 -18.96
CA SER A 523 -33.09 15.21 -19.67
C SER A 523 -31.88 14.96 -20.57
N ASP A 524 -31.74 15.76 -21.62
CA ASP A 524 -30.60 15.64 -22.54
C ASP A 524 -29.29 16.07 -21.88
N ILE A 525 -28.25 15.26 -22.09
CA ILE A 525 -26.85 15.50 -21.77
C ILE A 525 -26.17 15.80 -23.11
N SER A 526 -25.58 16.99 -23.26
CA SER A 526 -25.03 17.46 -24.54
C SER A 526 -23.51 17.67 -24.51
N ASN A 527 -22.98 18.23 -23.42
CA ASN A 527 -21.56 18.58 -23.33
C ASN A 527 -20.68 17.35 -23.15
N GLY A 528 -19.74 17.13 -24.07
CA GLY A 528 -18.75 16.05 -23.99
C GLY A 528 -19.25 14.67 -24.46
N VAL A 529 -20.47 14.59 -25.00
CA VAL A 529 -21.04 13.33 -25.50
C VAL A 529 -20.33 12.93 -26.79
N VAL A 530 -19.39 12.00 -26.66
CA VAL A 530 -18.56 11.48 -27.75
C VAL A 530 -18.36 9.98 -27.51
N VAL A 531 -18.40 9.19 -28.58
CA VAL A 531 -18.11 7.76 -28.53
C VAL A 531 -16.74 7.49 -27.91
N GLY A 532 -16.67 6.49 -27.02
CA GLY A 532 -15.47 6.05 -26.33
C GLY A 532 -15.21 6.73 -24.98
N LYS A 533 -15.86 7.87 -24.70
CA LYS A 533 -15.78 8.54 -23.38
C LYS A 533 -16.65 7.85 -22.34
N TYR A 534 -16.38 8.13 -21.06
CA TYR A 534 -17.07 7.52 -19.92
C TYR A 534 -18.04 8.51 -19.30
N LEU A 535 -19.33 8.19 -19.37
CA LEU A 535 -20.40 8.90 -18.67
C LEU A 535 -20.50 8.38 -17.24
N GLN A 536 -20.35 9.29 -16.28
CA GLN A 536 -20.36 9.03 -14.86
C GLN A 536 -21.60 9.66 -14.25
N ILE A 537 -22.38 8.89 -13.52
CA ILE A 537 -23.61 9.35 -12.87
C ILE A 537 -23.52 8.99 -11.40
N TYR A 538 -23.47 10.03 -10.57
CA TYR A 538 -23.39 9.96 -9.12
C TYR A 538 -24.75 10.30 -8.55
N ASP A 539 -25.25 9.42 -7.69
CA ASP A 539 -26.34 9.68 -6.78
C ASP A 539 -25.73 10.20 -5.47
N VAL A 540 -26.10 11.40 -5.04
CA VAL A 540 -25.42 12.10 -3.94
C VAL A 540 -26.39 12.60 -2.88
N ASP A 541 -25.92 12.62 -1.64
CA ASP A 541 -26.69 13.09 -0.51
C ASP A 541 -26.71 14.63 -0.40
N ASN A 542 -27.30 15.12 0.69
CA ASN A 542 -27.42 16.56 1.00
C ASN A 542 -26.08 17.23 1.33
N LEU A 543 -25.03 16.47 1.65
CA LEU A 543 -23.67 16.94 1.89
C LEU A 543 -22.82 16.90 0.61
N GLY A 544 -23.32 16.20 -0.41
CA GLY A 544 -22.67 15.98 -1.68
C GLY A 544 -21.70 14.81 -1.70
N GLU A 545 -21.92 13.88 -0.78
CA GLU A 545 -21.24 12.61 -0.71
C GLU A 545 -21.94 11.57 -1.58
N VAL A 546 -21.17 10.69 -2.22
CA VAL A 546 -21.66 9.66 -3.14
C VAL A 546 -22.40 8.57 -2.36
N VAL A 547 -23.63 8.30 -2.77
CA VAL A 547 -24.48 7.23 -2.24
C VAL A 547 -24.53 6.04 -3.19
N LYS A 548 -24.66 6.29 -4.51
CA LYS A 548 -24.60 5.27 -5.57
C LYS A 548 -23.86 5.83 -6.77
N PHE A 549 -23.31 4.94 -7.59
CA PHE A 549 -22.51 5.33 -8.74
C PHE A 549 -22.70 4.36 -9.91
N THR A 550 -22.76 4.90 -11.13
CA THR A 550 -22.69 4.11 -12.36
C THR A 550 -21.82 4.84 -13.39
N GLU A 551 -20.95 4.07 -14.04
CA GLU A 551 -20.16 4.53 -15.18
C GLU A 551 -20.53 3.72 -16.43
N ILE A 552 -20.70 4.39 -17.57
CA ILE A 552 -21.02 3.77 -18.86
C ILE A 552 -20.13 4.37 -19.95
N GLN A 553 -19.47 3.52 -20.74
CA GLN A 553 -18.78 3.98 -21.94
C GLN A 553 -19.77 4.30 -23.07
N ILE A 554 -19.67 5.49 -23.64
CA ILE A 554 -20.59 5.99 -24.67
C ILE A 554 -20.31 5.29 -26.01
N ASN A 555 -21.36 4.81 -26.68
CA ASN A 555 -21.30 4.26 -28.04
C ASN A 555 -22.29 4.99 -28.96
N ASN A 556 -22.26 4.71 -30.28
CA ASN A 556 -23.14 5.35 -31.26
C ASN A 556 -24.64 5.18 -30.93
N GLY A 557 -25.03 4.04 -30.37
CA GLY A 557 -26.41 3.77 -29.98
C GLY A 557 -26.93 4.68 -28.88
N HIS A 558 -26.05 5.28 -28.07
CA HIS A 558 -26.41 6.20 -27.00
C HIS A 558 -26.60 7.66 -27.47
N ILE A 559 -26.20 8.01 -28.69
CA ILE A 559 -26.19 9.40 -29.19
C ILE A 559 -27.30 9.58 -30.23
N LYS A 560 -28.08 10.65 -30.10
CA LYS A 560 -29.11 10.98 -31.10
C LYS A 560 -28.47 11.44 -32.42
N ALA A 561 -28.67 10.69 -33.50
CA ALA A 561 -28.14 11.03 -34.83
C ALA A 561 -28.97 12.09 -35.58
N ASP A 562 -28.33 12.84 -36.48
CA ASP A 562 -28.96 13.83 -37.38
C ASP A 562 -29.49 13.19 -38.67
N ASN A 563 -30.64 12.51 -38.59
CA ASN A 563 -31.15 11.71 -39.71
C ASN A 563 -32.33 12.39 -40.44
N ILE A 564 -32.36 12.29 -41.76
CA ILE A 564 -33.53 12.55 -42.60
C ILE A 564 -34.57 11.45 -42.32
N MET A 565 -35.85 11.84 -42.24
CA MET A 565 -36.96 10.92 -42.04
C MET A 565 -37.50 10.41 -43.39
N LEU A 566 -37.92 9.14 -43.44
CA LEU A 566 -38.68 8.60 -44.58
C LEU A 566 -40.14 9.12 -44.57
N PRO A 567 -40.81 9.24 -45.73
CA PRO A 567 -40.27 9.03 -47.07
C PRO A 567 -39.40 10.20 -47.55
N ILE A 568 -38.37 9.88 -48.33
CA ILE A 568 -37.53 10.86 -49.01
C ILE A 568 -37.99 10.93 -50.46
N ASN A 569 -38.42 12.12 -50.89
CA ASN A 569 -38.86 12.38 -52.25
C ASN A 569 -38.02 13.52 -52.84
N GLU A 570 -37.45 13.29 -54.02
CA GLU A 570 -36.67 14.29 -54.75
C GLU A 570 -37.04 14.26 -56.23
N GLY A 571 -37.67 15.33 -56.72
CA GLY A 571 -38.01 15.53 -58.13
C GLY A 571 -37.11 16.55 -58.84
N PHE A 572 -36.04 17.01 -58.21
CA PHE A 572 -35.07 17.97 -58.76
C PHE A 572 -35.63 19.34 -59.16
N GLU A 573 -36.76 19.74 -58.59
CA GLU A 573 -37.50 20.98 -58.88
C GLU A 573 -36.87 22.28 -58.33
N ASN A 574 -35.58 22.26 -57.99
CA ASN A 574 -34.87 23.35 -57.34
C ASN A 574 -34.33 24.41 -58.33
N GLY A 575 -35.10 24.73 -59.37
CA GLY A 575 -34.76 25.80 -60.32
C GLY A 575 -33.45 25.60 -61.09
N GLY A 576 -33.07 24.35 -61.37
CA GLY A 576 -31.82 24.00 -62.05
C GLY A 576 -30.59 23.91 -61.15
N SER A 577 -30.75 23.98 -59.82
CA SER A 577 -29.67 23.84 -58.84
C SER A 577 -29.72 22.46 -58.14
N ILE A 578 -28.58 22.02 -57.59
CA ILE A 578 -28.54 20.79 -56.78
C ILE A 578 -29.45 20.92 -55.54
N PRO A 579 -30.25 19.89 -55.18
CA PRO A 579 -31.07 19.94 -53.98
C PRO A 579 -30.24 20.00 -52.68
N SER A 580 -30.79 20.59 -51.62
CA SER A 580 -30.06 20.89 -50.37
C SER A 580 -29.57 19.66 -49.60
N ASN A 581 -30.24 18.51 -49.74
CA ASN A 581 -29.85 17.25 -49.12
C ASN A 581 -29.01 16.36 -50.06
N TRP A 582 -28.64 16.86 -51.24
CA TRP A 582 -27.87 16.15 -52.24
C TRP A 582 -26.53 16.82 -52.52
N GLY A 583 -25.53 16.00 -52.83
CA GLY A 583 -24.19 16.42 -53.18
C GLY A 583 -23.73 15.68 -54.42
N GLN A 584 -22.76 16.26 -55.14
CA GLN A 584 -22.12 15.60 -56.26
C GLN A 584 -20.61 15.44 -56.03
N GLN A 585 -20.05 14.36 -56.55
CA GLN A 585 -18.64 14.03 -56.40
C GLN A 585 -18.10 13.46 -57.72
N ILE A 586 -17.00 14.00 -58.23
CA ILE A 586 -16.25 13.34 -59.31
C ILE A 586 -15.55 12.11 -58.72
N VAL A 587 -15.84 10.93 -59.28
CA VAL A 587 -15.28 9.65 -58.82
C VAL A 587 -14.09 9.23 -59.69
N ASN A 588 -14.16 9.48 -61.00
CA ASN A 588 -13.05 9.28 -61.93
C ASN A 588 -13.07 10.32 -63.05
N SER A 589 -11.96 11.03 -63.28
CA SER A 589 -11.89 12.22 -64.14
C SER A 589 -11.11 12.00 -65.45
N MET A 590 -11.21 10.81 -66.06
CA MET A 590 -10.44 10.38 -67.24
C MET A 590 -10.43 11.46 -68.35
N GLY A 591 -9.46 12.38 -68.37
CA GLY A 591 -9.32 13.45 -69.38
C GLY A 591 -10.38 14.57 -69.38
N SER A 592 -11.60 14.29 -68.92
CA SER A 592 -12.80 15.13 -68.91
C SER A 592 -13.70 14.75 -67.72
N ASN A 593 -14.59 15.65 -67.28
CA ASN A 593 -15.43 15.43 -66.11
C ASN A 593 -16.88 15.18 -66.51
N VAL A 594 -17.44 14.09 -65.97
CA VAL A 594 -18.90 13.88 -65.92
C VAL A 594 -19.48 14.88 -64.92
N ASN A 595 -20.46 15.67 -65.35
CA ASN A 595 -21.11 16.65 -64.48
C ASN A 595 -22.60 16.34 -64.33
N TRP A 596 -23.08 16.41 -63.09
CA TRP A 596 -24.51 16.43 -62.82
C TRP A 596 -25.04 17.85 -62.99
N THR A 597 -26.00 17.99 -63.88
CA THR A 597 -26.73 19.24 -64.18
C THR A 597 -28.22 19.00 -64.00
N PHE A 598 -28.99 20.08 -63.82
CA PHE A 598 -30.44 19.99 -63.62
C PHE A 598 -31.12 20.87 -64.66
N THR A 599 -31.97 20.27 -65.50
CA THR A 599 -32.50 20.92 -66.71
C THR A 599 -33.99 20.71 -66.87
N ASN A 600 -34.67 21.63 -67.54
CA ASN A 600 -36.11 21.60 -67.79
C ASN A 600 -36.50 20.98 -69.14
N THR A 601 -35.55 20.91 -70.07
CA THR A 601 -35.66 20.25 -71.38
C THR A 601 -34.24 19.97 -71.88
N SER A 602 -34.03 18.83 -72.54
CA SER A 602 -32.74 18.53 -73.19
C SER A 602 -32.99 17.87 -74.53
N THR A 603 -32.24 18.32 -75.55
CA THR A 603 -32.21 17.67 -76.86
C THR A 603 -30.83 17.07 -77.05
N GLU A 604 -30.76 15.76 -77.16
CA GLU A 604 -29.51 15.04 -77.40
C GLU A 604 -29.84 13.81 -78.24
N ASP A 605 -29.13 13.66 -79.36
CA ASP A 605 -29.26 12.50 -80.26
C ASP A 605 -30.68 12.24 -80.76
N SER A 606 -31.24 13.18 -81.53
CA SER A 606 -32.62 13.13 -82.08
C SER A 606 -33.78 13.08 -81.08
N VAL A 607 -33.52 12.74 -79.81
CA VAL A 607 -34.54 12.53 -78.79
C VAL A 607 -34.60 13.74 -77.85
N THR A 608 -35.82 14.23 -77.64
CA THR A 608 -36.09 15.30 -76.69
C THR A 608 -36.61 14.69 -75.40
N ALA A 609 -35.82 14.78 -74.33
CA ALA A 609 -36.24 14.38 -72.99
C ALA A 609 -36.81 15.60 -72.26
N THR A 610 -38.07 15.49 -71.83
CA THR A 610 -38.71 16.40 -70.88
C THR A 610 -38.78 15.71 -69.50
N PRO A 611 -38.73 16.46 -68.39
CA PRO A 611 -38.90 15.90 -67.04
C PRO A 611 -40.08 14.93 -66.94
N TYR A 612 -39.95 13.89 -66.11
CA TYR A 612 -41.01 12.90 -65.92
C TYR A 612 -42.21 13.54 -65.25
N ALA A 613 -41.97 14.32 -64.19
CA ALA A 613 -43.00 15.09 -63.52
C ALA A 613 -42.41 16.38 -62.93
N GLY A 614 -43.07 17.51 -63.20
CA GLY A 614 -42.60 18.83 -62.76
C GLY A 614 -41.90 19.59 -63.88
N GLY A 615 -40.95 20.45 -63.51
CA GLY A 615 -40.26 21.39 -64.39
C GLY A 615 -38.76 21.11 -64.56
N TYR A 616 -38.14 20.21 -63.81
CA TYR A 616 -36.70 19.91 -63.91
C TYR A 616 -36.40 18.42 -63.73
N MET A 617 -35.27 17.96 -64.28
CA MET A 617 -34.75 16.60 -64.11
C MET A 617 -33.23 16.63 -63.95
N ALA A 618 -32.64 15.59 -63.37
CA ALA A 618 -31.19 15.43 -63.30
C ALA A 618 -30.63 14.88 -64.62
N LYS A 619 -29.52 15.46 -65.08
CA LYS A 619 -28.77 15.06 -66.28
C LYS A 619 -27.30 14.85 -65.90
N ALA A 620 -26.76 13.65 -66.11
CA ALA A 620 -25.31 13.47 -66.14
C ALA A 620 -24.81 13.68 -67.56
N ASP A 621 -24.01 14.73 -67.78
CA ASP A 621 -23.52 15.10 -69.11
C ASP A 621 -22.28 14.28 -69.49
N PHE A 622 -22.42 13.50 -70.57
CA PHE A 622 -21.38 12.61 -71.08
C PHE A 622 -20.85 13.00 -72.46
N TYR A 623 -21.37 14.06 -73.07
CA TYR A 623 -21.16 14.39 -74.50
C TYR A 623 -19.68 14.56 -74.90
N SER A 624 -18.83 14.92 -73.95
CA SER A 624 -17.39 15.10 -74.18
C SER A 624 -16.53 14.28 -73.20
N SER A 625 -17.12 13.28 -72.56
CA SER A 625 -16.49 12.50 -71.49
C SER A 625 -15.82 11.23 -72.02
N ASP A 626 -14.60 10.92 -71.56
CA ASP A 626 -13.93 9.67 -71.92
C ASP A 626 -14.58 8.47 -71.22
N ALA A 627 -14.54 7.29 -71.84
CA ALA A 627 -15.02 6.06 -71.20
C ALA A 627 -14.33 5.81 -69.85
N GLY A 628 -15.14 5.45 -68.85
CA GLY A 628 -14.71 5.25 -67.47
C GLY A 628 -14.70 6.53 -66.62
N ALA A 629 -14.89 7.72 -67.21
CA ALA A 629 -15.17 8.92 -66.43
C ALA A 629 -16.49 8.73 -65.67
N SER A 630 -16.52 9.13 -64.39
CA SER A 630 -17.69 8.92 -63.54
C SER A 630 -17.87 9.99 -62.47
N ALA A 631 -19.14 10.28 -62.16
CA ALA A 631 -19.53 11.19 -61.11
C ALA A 631 -20.75 10.67 -60.36
N ARG A 632 -20.75 10.87 -59.04
CA ARG A 632 -21.83 10.47 -58.14
C ARG A 632 -22.73 11.65 -57.83
N LEU A 633 -24.04 11.43 -57.83
CA LEU A 633 -25.04 12.28 -57.18
C LEU A 633 -25.61 11.51 -56.00
N ASN A 634 -25.51 12.02 -54.77
CA ASN A 634 -25.89 11.26 -53.57
C ASN A 634 -26.48 12.12 -52.46
N LEU A 635 -27.21 11.48 -51.54
CA LEU A 635 -27.61 12.10 -50.27
C LEU A 635 -26.36 12.46 -49.45
N ILE A 636 -26.38 13.63 -48.79
CA ILE A 636 -25.29 14.08 -47.90
C ILE A 636 -25.63 14.00 -46.41
N ARG A 637 -26.88 13.70 -46.08
CA ARG A 637 -27.33 13.39 -44.71
C ARG A 637 -27.84 11.96 -44.66
N ASN A 638 -27.71 11.35 -43.49
CA ASN A 638 -28.09 9.97 -43.28
C ASN A 638 -29.60 9.85 -43.09
N PHE A 639 -30.15 8.67 -43.30
CA PHE A 639 -31.45 8.26 -42.82
C PHE A 639 -31.32 6.89 -42.13
N SER A 640 -32.37 6.47 -41.43
CA SER A 640 -32.42 5.15 -40.80
C SER A 640 -33.43 4.26 -41.52
N LEU A 641 -33.09 2.97 -41.58
CA LEU A 641 -33.94 1.87 -41.97
C LEU A 641 -34.20 1.04 -40.71
N PRO A 642 -35.32 1.24 -39.98
CA PRO A 642 -35.64 0.43 -38.81
C PRO A 642 -35.57 -1.09 -39.04
N GLU A 643 -35.30 -1.84 -37.97
CA GLU A 643 -35.29 -3.30 -38.04
C GLU A 643 -36.70 -3.85 -38.34
N GLY A 644 -36.79 -4.93 -39.12
CA GLY A 644 -38.05 -5.61 -39.43
C GLY A 644 -38.97 -4.91 -40.43
N GLY A 645 -38.56 -3.77 -41.00
CA GLY A 645 -39.30 -3.09 -42.07
C GLY A 645 -38.94 -3.59 -43.46
N SER A 646 -39.81 -3.30 -44.44
CA SER A 646 -39.49 -3.42 -45.86
C SER A 646 -39.36 -2.03 -46.50
N TYR A 647 -38.38 -1.85 -47.38
CA TYR A 647 -37.95 -0.54 -47.86
C TYR A 647 -37.71 -0.56 -49.37
N GLU A 648 -38.20 0.48 -50.03
CA GLU A 648 -38.09 0.68 -51.47
C GLU A 648 -37.26 1.92 -51.78
N PHE A 649 -36.31 1.78 -52.71
CA PHE A 649 -35.62 2.88 -53.38
C PHE A 649 -35.99 2.85 -54.86
N SER A 650 -36.63 3.91 -55.36
CA SER A 650 -37.10 3.98 -56.73
C SER A 650 -36.82 5.32 -57.39
N PHE A 651 -36.75 5.33 -58.72
CA PHE A 651 -36.51 6.51 -59.54
C PHE A 651 -36.94 6.25 -60.98
N TYR A 652 -37.14 7.30 -61.77
CA TYR A 652 -37.39 7.19 -63.21
C TYR A 652 -36.12 7.49 -63.98
N MET A 653 -35.77 6.67 -64.96
CA MET A 653 -34.67 6.90 -65.90
C MET A 653 -35.20 6.91 -67.33
N PHE A 654 -34.69 7.82 -68.16
CA PHE A 654 -35.09 7.89 -69.56
C PHE A 654 -34.27 6.92 -70.43
N HIS A 655 -34.94 6.02 -71.14
CA HIS A 655 -34.34 5.03 -72.03
C HIS A 655 -34.56 5.34 -73.51
N SER A 656 -33.63 4.90 -74.34
CA SER A 656 -33.69 5.00 -75.81
C SER A 656 -33.34 3.65 -76.46
N THR A 657 -33.85 3.45 -77.69
CA THR A 657 -33.47 2.33 -78.57
C THR A 657 -32.42 2.72 -79.61
N GLU A 658 -32.13 4.02 -79.77
CA GLU A 658 -31.10 4.53 -80.68
C GLU A 658 -29.70 4.28 -80.08
N ASN A 659 -28.82 3.67 -80.88
CA ASN A 659 -27.43 3.36 -80.51
C ASN A 659 -26.51 3.72 -81.67
N ASP A 660 -26.42 5.01 -82.01
CA ASP A 660 -25.75 5.44 -83.24
C ASP A 660 -24.22 5.24 -83.22
N TYR A 661 -23.62 4.91 -82.05
CA TYR A 661 -22.16 4.80 -81.89
C TYR A 661 -21.65 3.57 -81.11
N GLY A 662 -22.52 2.63 -80.72
CA GLY A 662 -22.11 1.48 -79.91
C GLY A 662 -21.74 1.83 -78.46
N ALA A 663 -22.11 3.02 -78.01
CA ALA A 663 -21.81 3.57 -76.69
C ALA A 663 -23.03 3.45 -75.77
N ASP A 664 -22.82 2.96 -74.55
CA ASP A 664 -23.90 2.61 -73.62
C ASP A 664 -23.56 3.09 -72.21
N ASP A 665 -23.93 4.34 -71.94
CA ASP A 665 -23.75 4.99 -70.66
C ASP A 665 -24.74 4.45 -69.64
N ALA A 666 -24.36 4.51 -68.37
CA ALA A 666 -25.13 3.83 -67.36
C ALA A 666 -25.04 4.47 -65.98
N ILE A 667 -26.03 4.13 -65.17
CA ILE A 667 -26.13 4.50 -63.77
C ILE A 667 -25.97 3.24 -62.92
N GLN A 668 -25.11 3.33 -61.91
CA GLN A 668 -25.02 2.35 -60.85
C GLN A 668 -25.62 2.97 -59.57
N PRO A 669 -26.80 2.53 -59.13
CA PRO A 669 -27.32 2.86 -57.81
C PRO A 669 -26.38 2.32 -56.73
N GLN A 670 -26.15 3.10 -55.67
CA GLN A 670 -25.22 2.77 -54.59
C GLN A 670 -25.79 3.13 -53.21
N ILE A 671 -25.28 2.46 -52.18
CA ILE A 671 -25.58 2.72 -50.76
C ILE A 671 -24.29 2.91 -49.97
N SER A 672 -24.34 3.73 -48.91
CA SER A 672 -23.27 3.92 -47.94
C SER A 672 -23.83 3.77 -46.53
N LEU A 673 -23.08 3.09 -45.66
CA LEU A 673 -23.40 2.91 -44.24
C LEU A 673 -22.48 3.72 -43.28
N ASN A 674 -21.61 4.56 -43.84
CA ASN A 674 -20.54 5.24 -43.10
C ASN A 674 -20.30 6.67 -43.60
N ASP A 675 -21.37 7.47 -43.66
CA ASP A 675 -21.28 8.90 -43.99
C ASP A 675 -20.72 9.21 -45.39
N GLY A 676 -20.87 8.28 -46.34
CA GLY A 676 -20.43 8.42 -47.72
C GLY A 676 -18.95 8.12 -47.95
N ASN A 677 -18.24 7.57 -46.94
CA ASN A 677 -16.82 7.21 -47.06
C ASN A 677 -16.60 6.01 -47.99
N THR A 678 -17.49 5.01 -47.94
CA THR A 678 -17.47 3.85 -48.85
C THR A 678 -18.84 3.59 -49.42
N TRP A 679 -18.89 3.20 -50.69
CA TRP A 679 -20.13 2.96 -51.43
C TRP A 679 -20.19 1.52 -51.94
N THR A 680 -21.32 0.87 -51.74
CA THR A 680 -21.63 -0.48 -52.21
C THR A 680 -22.68 -0.39 -53.31
N ASP A 681 -22.49 -1.16 -54.38
CA ASP A 681 -23.43 -1.20 -55.50
C ASP A 681 -24.75 -1.87 -55.10
N LEU A 682 -25.85 -1.19 -55.41
CA LEU A 682 -27.21 -1.69 -55.25
C LEU A 682 -27.69 -2.28 -56.57
N GLY A 683 -27.66 -3.61 -56.67
CA GLY A 683 -28.08 -4.34 -57.87
C GLY A 683 -27.11 -4.13 -59.05
N THR A 684 -27.58 -4.46 -60.25
CA THR A 684 -26.78 -4.35 -61.48
C THR A 684 -26.85 -2.95 -62.07
N GLN A 685 -25.77 -2.54 -62.72
CA GLN A 685 -25.71 -1.31 -63.50
C GLN A 685 -26.86 -1.20 -64.51
N ILE A 686 -27.52 -0.05 -64.53
CA ILE A 686 -28.70 0.24 -65.36
C ILE A 686 -28.26 1.07 -66.56
N ARG A 687 -28.48 0.54 -67.76
CA ARG A 687 -27.98 1.10 -69.01
C ARG A 687 -29.00 1.99 -69.68
N ARG A 688 -28.55 3.08 -70.32
CA ARG A 688 -29.45 4.00 -71.04
C ARG A 688 -30.11 3.32 -72.23
N ILE A 689 -29.35 2.52 -72.98
CA ILE A 689 -29.86 1.86 -74.18
C ILE A 689 -30.41 0.49 -73.81
N THR A 690 -31.74 0.40 -73.82
CA THR A 690 -32.46 -0.86 -73.59
C THR A 690 -33.40 -1.12 -74.76
N GLY A 691 -34.13 -2.24 -74.73
CA GLY A 691 -35.22 -2.48 -75.68
C GLY A 691 -36.44 -1.57 -75.48
N ASP A 692 -36.40 -0.66 -74.50
CA ASP A 692 -37.50 0.22 -74.10
C ASP A 692 -37.27 1.67 -74.58
N THR A 693 -38.33 2.48 -74.61
CA THR A 693 -38.27 3.90 -74.98
C THR A 693 -39.04 4.77 -73.99
N GLY A 694 -38.46 5.90 -73.58
CA GLY A 694 -39.09 6.87 -72.68
C GLY A 694 -38.73 6.64 -71.21
N TRP A 695 -39.53 7.23 -70.31
CA TRP A 695 -39.32 7.13 -68.86
C TRP A 695 -39.70 5.75 -68.32
N VAL A 696 -38.74 5.06 -67.72
CA VAL A 696 -38.93 3.76 -67.07
C VAL A 696 -38.66 3.90 -65.57
N LYS A 697 -39.56 3.37 -64.73
CA LYS A 697 -39.36 3.30 -63.29
C LYS A 697 -38.44 2.13 -62.95
N HIS A 698 -37.38 2.42 -62.21
CA HIS A 698 -36.51 1.42 -61.59
C HIS A 698 -36.80 1.35 -60.10
N THR A 699 -36.88 0.14 -59.57
CA THR A 699 -37.17 -0.14 -58.16
C THR A 699 -36.14 -1.11 -57.60
N ILE A 700 -35.60 -0.77 -56.43
CA ILE A 700 -34.55 -1.51 -55.73
C ILE A 700 -35.01 -1.71 -54.29
N SER A 701 -34.97 -2.96 -53.81
CA SER A 701 -35.21 -3.26 -52.40
C SER A 701 -34.01 -2.85 -51.56
N LEU A 702 -34.28 -2.20 -50.43
CA LEU A 702 -33.30 -1.90 -49.38
C LEU A 702 -33.46 -2.82 -48.16
N ASP A 703 -34.26 -3.88 -48.25
CA ASP A 703 -34.60 -4.77 -47.11
C ASP A 703 -33.36 -5.39 -46.47
N ALA A 704 -32.32 -5.67 -47.26
CA ALA A 704 -31.05 -6.20 -46.78
C ALA A 704 -30.31 -5.25 -45.81
N TYR A 705 -30.75 -4.00 -45.71
CA TYR A 705 -30.20 -2.95 -44.85
C TYR A 705 -31.18 -2.53 -43.74
N ALA A 706 -32.25 -3.29 -43.50
CA ALA A 706 -33.12 -3.09 -42.34
C ALA A 706 -32.32 -3.25 -41.03
N GLY A 707 -32.52 -2.33 -40.08
CA GLY A 707 -31.75 -2.18 -38.84
C GLY A 707 -30.64 -1.11 -38.92
N GLU A 708 -30.27 -0.64 -40.11
CA GLU A 708 -29.20 0.33 -40.27
C GLU A 708 -29.63 1.76 -39.92
N SER A 709 -28.80 2.47 -39.14
CA SER A 709 -29.10 3.83 -38.66
C SER A 709 -28.33 4.94 -39.38
N ASN A 710 -27.34 4.59 -40.20
CA ASN A 710 -26.44 5.51 -40.90
C ASN A 710 -26.47 5.29 -42.43
N VAL A 711 -27.63 5.42 -43.06
CA VAL A 711 -27.81 5.08 -44.49
C VAL A 711 -27.76 6.32 -45.38
N ARG A 712 -27.03 6.25 -46.50
CA ARG A 712 -27.13 7.18 -47.64
C ARG A 712 -27.27 6.40 -48.94
N VAL A 713 -28.01 6.94 -49.91
CA VAL A 713 -28.05 6.39 -51.27
C VAL A 713 -27.51 7.39 -52.27
N GLY A 714 -27.09 6.90 -53.42
CA GLY A 714 -26.60 7.71 -54.52
C GLY A 714 -26.60 6.98 -55.85
N PHE A 715 -26.26 7.71 -56.90
CA PHE A 715 -26.21 7.26 -58.28
C PHE A 715 -24.84 7.57 -58.85
N LEU A 716 -24.11 6.55 -59.27
CA LEU A 716 -22.84 6.68 -59.97
C LEU A 716 -23.09 6.66 -61.47
N ALA A 717 -22.98 7.82 -62.11
CA ALA A 717 -22.98 7.96 -63.56
C ALA A 717 -21.61 7.51 -64.11
N ILE A 718 -21.61 6.61 -65.09
CA ILE A 718 -20.41 6.04 -65.71
C ILE A 718 -20.51 6.22 -67.23
N SER A 719 -19.53 6.94 -67.78
CA SER A 719 -19.41 7.15 -69.22
C SER A 719 -18.80 5.94 -69.92
N ASN A 720 -19.26 5.67 -71.13
CA ASN A 720 -18.76 4.68 -72.07
C ASN A 720 -18.77 5.27 -73.50
N TYR A 721 -18.27 6.51 -73.65
CA TYR A 721 -18.27 7.31 -74.88
C TYR A 721 -19.66 7.64 -75.44
N GLY A 722 -20.65 7.78 -74.55
CA GLY A 722 -22.06 7.81 -74.94
C GLY A 722 -22.80 9.12 -74.69
N TYR A 723 -24.09 8.93 -74.44
CA TYR A 723 -25.09 9.98 -74.34
C TYR A 723 -25.53 10.23 -72.88
N SER A 724 -25.85 11.48 -72.57
CA SER A 724 -26.22 11.95 -71.23
C SER A 724 -27.34 11.13 -70.57
N VAL A 725 -27.18 10.67 -69.34
CA VAL A 725 -28.27 9.96 -68.65
C VAL A 725 -29.21 10.95 -67.97
N PHE A 726 -30.52 10.71 -68.08
CA PHE A 726 -31.55 11.52 -67.44
C PHE A 726 -32.29 10.68 -66.40
N PHE A 727 -32.42 11.21 -65.19
CA PHE A 727 -33.31 10.64 -64.19
C PHE A 727 -34.11 11.68 -63.43
N ASP A 728 -35.23 11.24 -62.88
CA ASP A 728 -36.20 12.08 -62.21
C ASP A 728 -36.96 11.31 -61.12
N ASN A 729 -37.64 12.03 -60.23
CA ASN A 729 -38.53 11.50 -59.19
C ASN A 729 -37.96 10.32 -58.39
N VAL A 730 -36.89 10.61 -57.64
CA VAL A 730 -36.30 9.68 -56.67
C VAL A 730 -37.18 9.58 -55.44
N GLU A 731 -37.54 8.36 -55.04
CA GLU A 731 -38.32 8.06 -53.84
C GLU A 731 -37.64 6.97 -53.02
N ILE A 732 -37.49 7.21 -51.71
CA ILE A 732 -37.10 6.21 -50.72
C ILE A 732 -38.20 6.15 -49.68
N LYS A 733 -38.80 4.98 -49.47
CA LYS A 733 -39.93 4.84 -48.55
C LYS A 733 -39.92 3.51 -47.83
N SER A 734 -40.61 3.48 -46.70
CA SER A 734 -41.05 2.23 -46.08
C SER A 734 -42.24 1.70 -46.86
N LEU A 735 -42.22 0.39 -47.15
CA LEU A 735 -43.36 -0.37 -47.64
C LEU A 735 -44.21 -0.94 -46.49
N ALA A 736 -43.90 -0.57 -45.24
CA ALA A 736 -44.73 -0.94 -44.10
C ALA A 736 -46.18 -0.53 -44.36
N LEU A 737 -47.08 -1.50 -44.22
CA LEU A 737 -48.53 -1.25 -44.17
C LEU A 737 -48.81 -0.28 -43.01
N ASP A 738 -49.53 0.80 -43.29
CA ASP A 738 -49.96 1.73 -42.25
C ASP A 738 -50.67 0.95 -41.13
N ALA A 739 -50.26 1.18 -39.88
CA ALA A 739 -50.93 0.59 -38.73
C ALA A 739 -52.42 0.96 -38.77
N LYS A 740 -53.30 -0.04 -38.82
CA LYS A 740 -54.74 0.20 -38.87
C LYS A 740 -55.25 0.59 -37.48
N ALA A 741 -56.09 1.62 -37.45
CA ALA A 741 -56.88 1.91 -36.27
C ALA A 741 -57.85 0.75 -36.04
N LEU A 742 -57.66 0.04 -34.93
CA LEU A 742 -58.56 -1.02 -34.50
C LEU A 742 -59.74 -0.41 -33.75
N THR A 743 -60.95 -0.78 -34.14
CA THR A 743 -62.16 -0.42 -33.41
C THR A 743 -62.51 -1.59 -32.50
N ALA A 744 -62.58 -1.31 -31.19
CA ALA A 744 -62.95 -2.31 -30.20
C ALA A 744 -64.41 -2.73 -30.37
N ASP A 745 -64.69 -3.99 -30.05
CA ASP A 745 -66.06 -4.47 -29.93
C ASP A 745 -66.79 -3.71 -28.82
N THR A 746 -67.93 -3.12 -29.15
CA THR A 746 -68.78 -2.39 -28.21
C THR A 746 -70.18 -3.00 -28.10
N SER A 747 -70.44 -4.14 -28.75
CA SER A 747 -71.71 -4.83 -28.75
C SER A 747 -71.53 -6.31 -28.40
N SER A 748 -72.34 -6.85 -27.50
CA SER A 748 -72.30 -8.28 -27.16
C SER A 748 -70.95 -8.79 -26.62
N ASN A 749 -70.16 -7.92 -25.97
CA ASN A 749 -68.86 -8.25 -25.39
C ASN A 749 -68.95 -9.03 -24.04
N ASP A 750 -69.73 -10.10 -24.03
CA ASP A 750 -69.90 -11.03 -22.92
C ASP A 750 -69.23 -12.39 -23.18
N VAL A 751 -69.33 -13.32 -22.23
CA VAL A 751 -68.63 -14.61 -22.26
C VAL A 751 -69.21 -15.62 -23.25
N ASP A 752 -70.38 -15.34 -23.83
CA ASP A 752 -71.10 -16.26 -24.71
C ASP A 752 -70.93 -15.89 -26.21
N HIS A 753 -70.19 -14.83 -26.53
CA HIS A 753 -69.99 -14.32 -27.89
C HIS A 753 -68.51 -14.10 -28.23
N ASP A 754 -68.18 -14.21 -29.51
CA ASP A 754 -66.86 -13.88 -30.03
C ASP A 754 -66.62 -12.36 -29.98
N ILE A 755 -65.37 -11.95 -29.76
CA ILE A 755 -64.99 -10.52 -29.77
C ILE A 755 -64.68 -10.09 -31.20
N GLU A 756 -65.40 -9.09 -31.70
CA GLU A 756 -65.17 -8.53 -33.03
C GLU A 756 -64.31 -7.25 -32.97
N ILE A 757 -63.07 -7.34 -33.48
CA ILE A 757 -62.17 -6.20 -33.61
C ILE A 757 -62.10 -5.83 -35.09
N THR A 758 -62.62 -4.66 -35.45
CA THR A 758 -62.73 -4.23 -36.85
C THR A 758 -61.66 -3.22 -37.24
N PHE A 759 -61.32 -3.18 -38.52
CA PHE A 759 -60.44 -2.18 -39.12
C PHE A 759 -60.90 -1.82 -40.53
N GLY A 760 -60.41 -0.70 -41.08
CA GLY A 760 -60.74 -0.34 -42.46
C GLY A 760 -60.24 -1.40 -43.44
N ALA A 761 -61.14 -1.96 -44.27
CA ALA A 761 -60.85 -3.04 -45.21
C ALA A 761 -59.59 -2.77 -46.04
N ASP A 762 -58.66 -3.71 -46.02
CA ASP A 762 -57.34 -3.61 -46.67
C ASP A 762 -56.77 -5.01 -46.89
N ALA A 763 -56.88 -5.51 -48.12
CA ALA A 763 -56.42 -6.83 -48.49
C ALA A 763 -54.91 -7.06 -48.24
N GLY A 764 -54.09 -5.99 -48.24
CA GLY A 764 -52.67 -6.08 -47.93
C GLY A 764 -52.43 -6.29 -46.44
N PHE A 765 -53.14 -5.55 -45.59
CA PHE A 765 -53.08 -5.71 -44.13
C PHE A 765 -53.66 -7.06 -43.69
N GLU A 766 -54.80 -7.45 -44.25
CA GLU A 766 -55.47 -8.72 -43.95
C GLU A 766 -54.56 -9.94 -44.16
N VAL A 767 -53.83 -9.98 -45.29
CA VAL A 767 -52.91 -11.08 -45.61
C VAL A 767 -51.60 -11.00 -44.81
N ALA A 768 -51.25 -9.81 -44.31
CA ALA A 768 -50.04 -9.60 -43.51
C ALA A 768 -50.20 -9.98 -42.03
N VAL A 769 -51.42 -10.26 -41.53
CA VAL A 769 -51.62 -10.72 -40.15
C VAL A 769 -51.13 -12.16 -40.01
N THR A 770 -49.93 -12.33 -39.47
CA THR A 770 -49.31 -13.66 -39.27
C THR A 770 -49.60 -14.30 -37.91
N GLY A 771 -50.23 -13.57 -36.98
CA GLY A 771 -50.54 -14.07 -35.65
C GLY A 771 -51.31 -13.07 -34.78
N VAL A 772 -52.18 -13.59 -33.92
CA VAL A 772 -52.86 -12.81 -32.86
C VAL A 772 -52.45 -13.40 -31.52
N SER A 773 -52.31 -12.56 -30.49
CA SER A 773 -52.01 -13.02 -29.14
C SER A 773 -52.89 -12.32 -28.12
N PHE A 774 -53.25 -13.02 -27.05
CA PHE A 774 -53.97 -12.46 -25.91
C PHE A 774 -53.12 -12.61 -24.65
N ASN A 775 -52.80 -11.50 -23.99
CA ASN A 775 -51.89 -11.45 -22.83
C ASN A 775 -50.56 -12.18 -23.05
N GLY A 776 -49.98 -12.04 -24.24
CA GLY A 776 -48.71 -12.67 -24.62
C GLY A 776 -48.80 -14.16 -24.97
N THR A 777 -50.00 -14.76 -24.93
CA THR A 777 -50.23 -16.13 -25.40
C THR A 777 -50.71 -16.11 -26.85
N ALA A 778 -49.98 -16.78 -27.74
CA ALA A 778 -50.37 -16.87 -29.15
C ALA A 778 -51.68 -17.64 -29.31
N LEU A 779 -52.60 -17.08 -30.09
CA LEU A 779 -53.84 -17.70 -30.50
C LEU A 779 -53.64 -18.49 -31.80
N THR A 780 -54.42 -19.54 -31.98
CA THR A 780 -54.35 -20.43 -33.13
C THR A 780 -55.34 -19.97 -34.22
N VAL A 781 -54.84 -19.72 -35.42
CA VAL A 781 -55.67 -19.31 -36.56
C VAL A 781 -56.72 -20.39 -36.88
N THR A 782 -57.93 -19.99 -37.24
CA THR A 782 -59.12 -20.82 -37.51
C THR A 782 -59.76 -21.52 -36.32
N THR A 783 -59.06 -21.73 -35.20
CA THR A 783 -59.67 -22.28 -33.98
C THR A 783 -59.99 -21.20 -32.95
N ASP A 784 -59.09 -20.24 -32.78
CA ASP A 784 -59.20 -19.21 -31.73
C ASP A 784 -59.53 -17.84 -32.32
N TYR A 785 -59.22 -17.62 -33.60
CA TYR A 785 -59.57 -16.41 -34.34
C TYR A 785 -59.60 -16.64 -35.85
N VAL A 786 -60.27 -15.76 -36.58
CA VAL A 786 -60.21 -15.64 -38.03
C VAL A 786 -59.95 -14.18 -38.42
N VAL A 787 -59.28 -13.95 -39.54
CA VAL A 787 -59.15 -12.62 -40.15
C VAL A 787 -59.99 -12.62 -41.41
N SER A 788 -61.00 -11.76 -41.44
CA SER A 788 -61.86 -11.51 -42.60
C SER A 788 -61.70 -10.07 -43.07
N SER A 789 -62.39 -9.70 -44.15
CA SER A 789 -62.30 -8.34 -44.67
C SER A 789 -63.16 -7.36 -43.86
N GLY A 790 -62.55 -6.24 -43.45
CA GLY A 790 -63.12 -5.27 -42.51
C GLY A 790 -62.88 -5.64 -41.06
#